data_AF-A0A0F7ZJM2-F1
#
_entry.id   AF-A0A0F7ZJM2-F1
#
_cell.length_a   1.000
_cell.length_b   1.000
_cell.length_c   1.000
_cell.angle_alpha   90.00
_cell.angle_beta   90.00
_cell.angle_gamma   90.00
#
_symmetry.space_group_name_H-M   'P 1'
#
loop_
_entity.id
_entity.type
_entity.pdbx_description
1 polymer ?
#
loop_
_entity_poly.entity_id
_entity_poly.type
_entity_poly.pdbx_seq_one_letter_code
_entity_poly.pdbx_strand_id
1 'polypeptide(L)'
;MAVDATPQGHPDRPGRLSNLGVLLGSLFERTGSMDDLDRAVDVAGMAVDATAQDRPDRAICLSNLGNRLGSRFERTGLMDDLNRAIDVAGMAVDLTPQDHPDRPGRLSNLGIWLGSRFERTGSMDDLDRAVDVAGMAVDATPQDHPDRAGRLSNLGNRLGSRFERTGSMDDLSRGVNVASMAVDATPQDHPDRAGRLNNLGVWLGSRFQRTGSMDDLNRAVDVASMAVDATPQDHPDRAGRLSNLGVWLGSRFQRTGSMDDLNRAVDVASMAVDATPQDHPDRADCLSNLGNWLGSRFQRTGSMDDLSRAVDVASMAVDATPQDHPDRAGRLSNLGVWLGSRFERTGSMDDLSRAVDVASMAVDATPQDHPDRAGRLNNLGVWLGSRFERTGSMDDLSRAVDVASMAVDATPQDHPDRALCLSNLGNRLGSRFQRTGSMDDLNRAVDVASMAVDATPQDHPDRADCLNNLGISLGSRFERTGSMDDLNRAVDVLGMAVDATPQDHPHRALYLSNLGVRLGRRFERTGSIDNLNRAIDVLSMSVDATPQDHPDRAGLLSNLGIRLRSRFELTGSMDDLNRVLSSYLDGWRCCTAPPSIRIKLARSAALILASQSNWTDSSQLLQEAVTLLPTVSPRSLKHTDKQHMLSGFAGLSSAAAATLLNAGGDAYHALRLLELGRGVIAGLLMDMRGDISDVKRAHPILADEFISIRDELDSPGITLQSLSSTETVSSWESSAKRRREADQRLSELVTKIRAQPGFADFLLPPAADELMAAANPDPIVVVNLSSYRCDAFLVEFDGVRVLELPALTIEEVQKQVRDLRLSRSSASLSSLLQWLWDAIAHPCLNALGFEDTIPDARVWWIPTGLLSQLPLHAAGYHTMGGSETVLDRVMSSYASSIKALIYGRRHRVRRSPGPLSDQALLVAMLETPDQRVLNFAADEVEVVKKLCPSLQLRPISPANRKDNVLKHMQACRIFHFAGHGHSDPEEPSRSCLLLEDWKENPLTVGDLRDHRLQENPPFLGFLSACSTGANDAAELADEGIHLVNAFQLAGFQHVVGTLWKVLDNYCVDVARMLYETLRDEGLIDVAVCRGLHRAVRALRDEGIKKEGESRDATMVDLGKQSPNKKEGETRDATLVYSKTQSRDLMDSCWVPYVHFGV
;
A
#
# COMPACT_ATOMS: atom_id res chain seq x y z
N MET A 1 -60.55 2.57 -56.87
CA MET A 1 -61.32 2.67 -58.14
C MET A 1 -61.58 1.31 -58.80
N ALA A 2 -60.57 0.60 -59.32
CA ALA A 2 -60.81 -0.70 -59.98
C ALA A 2 -61.34 -1.80 -59.03
N VAL A 3 -60.86 -1.84 -57.79
CA VAL A 3 -61.37 -2.74 -56.73
C VAL A 3 -62.82 -2.40 -56.39
N ASP A 4 -63.13 -1.12 -56.21
CA ASP A 4 -64.47 -0.64 -55.83
C ASP A 4 -65.52 -0.88 -56.93
N ALA A 5 -65.09 -0.82 -58.21
CA ALA A 5 -65.94 -1.08 -59.37
C ALA A 5 -66.19 -2.57 -59.67
N THR A 6 -65.61 -3.49 -58.89
CA THR A 6 -65.72 -4.94 -59.10
C THR A 6 -66.63 -5.55 -58.03
N PRO A 7 -67.78 -6.18 -58.34
CA PRO A 7 -68.69 -6.73 -57.31
C PRO A 7 -68.06 -7.81 -56.42
N GLN A 8 -68.58 -7.97 -55.19
CA GLN A 8 -68.22 -9.10 -54.31
C GLN A 8 -68.53 -10.43 -55.02
N GLY A 9 -67.57 -11.36 -55.08
CA GLY A 9 -67.68 -12.65 -55.77
C GLY A 9 -67.20 -12.66 -57.23
N HIS A 10 -66.80 -11.52 -57.81
CA HIS A 10 -66.26 -11.48 -59.16
C HIS A 10 -64.87 -12.18 -59.23
N PRO A 11 -64.59 -13.01 -60.25
CA PRO A 11 -63.35 -13.78 -60.36
C PRO A 11 -62.06 -12.95 -60.27
N ASP A 12 -62.06 -11.73 -60.83
CA ASP A 12 -60.89 -10.83 -60.83
C ASP A 12 -60.71 -10.01 -59.54
N ARG A 13 -61.71 -9.97 -58.65
CA ARG A 13 -61.66 -9.12 -57.44
C ARG A 13 -60.49 -9.47 -56.52
N PRO A 14 -60.16 -10.75 -56.27
CA PRO A 14 -59.02 -11.10 -55.42
C PRO A 14 -57.67 -10.66 -55.99
N GLY A 15 -57.47 -10.81 -57.31
CA GLY A 15 -56.26 -10.32 -57.97
C GLY A 15 -56.12 -8.79 -57.90
N ARG A 16 -57.23 -8.05 -58.04
CA ARG A 16 -57.26 -6.58 -57.90
C ARG A 16 -56.98 -6.14 -56.45
N LEU A 17 -57.49 -6.85 -55.45
CA LEU A 17 -57.21 -6.60 -54.04
C LEU A 17 -55.75 -6.90 -53.70
N SER A 18 -55.21 -8.03 -54.15
CA SER A 18 -53.80 -8.40 -53.96
C SER A 18 -52.87 -7.33 -54.55
N ASN A 19 -53.13 -6.88 -55.79
CA ASN A 19 -52.34 -5.81 -56.43
C ASN A 19 -52.44 -4.47 -55.68
N LEU A 20 -53.63 -4.13 -55.16
CA LEU A 20 -53.79 -2.93 -54.34
C LEU A 20 -53.00 -3.03 -53.02
N GLY A 21 -53.01 -4.19 -52.36
CA GLY A 21 -52.21 -4.44 -51.16
C GLY A 21 -50.70 -4.37 -51.43
N VAL A 22 -50.24 -4.84 -52.59
CA VAL A 22 -48.84 -4.69 -53.01
C VAL A 22 -48.50 -3.21 -53.20
N LEU A 23 -49.32 -2.46 -53.95
CA LEU A 23 -49.10 -1.03 -54.22
C LEU A 23 -49.13 -0.17 -52.94
N LEU A 24 -50.05 -0.44 -52.02
CA LEU A 24 -50.11 0.26 -50.73
C LEU A 24 -48.86 0.00 -49.89
N GLY A 25 -48.35 -1.24 -49.89
CA GLY A 25 -47.10 -1.50 -49.19
C GLY A 25 -45.86 -0.90 -49.87
N SER A 26 -45.82 -0.82 -51.20
CA SER A 26 -44.76 -0.04 -51.89
C SER A 26 -44.88 1.47 -51.63
N LEU A 27 -46.10 1.98 -51.39
CA LEU A 27 -46.31 3.34 -50.93
C LEU A 27 -45.79 3.53 -49.50
N PHE A 28 -46.04 2.58 -48.61
CA PHE A 28 -45.44 2.56 -47.28
C PHE A 28 -43.91 2.53 -47.34
N GLU A 29 -43.30 1.68 -48.17
CA GLU A 29 -41.83 1.62 -48.32
C GLU A 29 -41.23 2.97 -48.75
N ARG A 30 -41.99 3.80 -49.49
CA ARG A 30 -41.56 5.13 -49.93
C ARG A 30 -41.88 6.25 -48.94
N THR A 31 -42.93 6.12 -48.15
CA THR A 31 -43.48 7.21 -47.31
C THR A 31 -43.25 7.02 -45.81
N GLY A 32 -43.03 5.77 -45.37
CA GLY A 32 -42.97 5.39 -43.97
C GLY A 32 -44.31 5.46 -43.22
N SER A 33 -45.43 5.73 -43.91
CA SER A 33 -46.74 5.97 -43.29
C SER A 33 -47.37 4.68 -42.74
N MET A 34 -47.57 4.61 -41.42
CA MET A 34 -48.23 3.46 -40.78
C MET A 34 -49.66 3.23 -41.28
N ASP A 35 -50.40 4.30 -41.59
CA ASP A 35 -51.76 4.19 -42.16
C ASP A 35 -51.77 3.45 -43.50
N ASP A 36 -50.73 3.63 -44.33
CA ASP A 36 -50.62 2.93 -45.61
C ASP A 36 -50.29 1.45 -45.42
N LEU A 37 -49.50 1.11 -44.40
CA LEU A 37 -49.19 -0.27 -44.03
C LEU A 37 -50.39 -0.99 -43.43
N ASP A 38 -51.14 -0.35 -42.52
CA ASP A 38 -52.36 -0.92 -41.95
C ASP A 38 -53.40 -1.17 -43.04
N ARG A 39 -53.59 -0.21 -43.94
CA ARG A 39 -54.45 -0.40 -45.12
C ARG A 39 -53.94 -1.49 -46.05
N ALA A 40 -52.62 -1.67 -46.20
CA ALA A 40 -52.05 -2.76 -46.98
C ALA A 40 -52.33 -4.12 -46.35
N VAL A 41 -52.24 -4.25 -45.03
CA VAL A 41 -52.59 -5.47 -44.28
C VAL A 41 -54.07 -5.79 -44.41
N ASP A 42 -54.95 -4.79 -44.24
CA ASP A 42 -56.40 -4.96 -44.35
C ASP A 42 -56.80 -5.41 -45.77
N VAL A 43 -56.28 -4.73 -46.79
CA VAL A 43 -56.56 -5.06 -48.20
C VAL A 43 -56.00 -6.43 -48.57
N ALA A 44 -54.83 -6.81 -48.07
CA ALA A 44 -54.27 -8.15 -48.26
C ALA A 44 -55.10 -9.23 -47.56
N GLY A 45 -55.64 -8.93 -46.37
CA GLY A 45 -56.60 -9.80 -45.66
C GLY A 45 -57.87 -10.03 -46.47
N MET A 46 -58.46 -8.95 -46.99
CA MET A 46 -59.62 -9.02 -47.88
C MET A 46 -59.34 -9.82 -49.16
N ALA A 47 -58.11 -9.77 -49.69
CA ALA A 47 -57.70 -10.55 -50.86
C ALA A 47 -57.68 -12.07 -50.54
N VAL A 48 -57.17 -12.45 -49.36
CA VAL A 48 -57.18 -13.84 -48.89
C VAL A 48 -58.61 -14.33 -48.67
N ASP A 49 -59.47 -13.52 -48.06
CA ASP A 49 -60.88 -13.90 -47.79
C ASP A 49 -61.70 -14.03 -49.07
N ALA A 50 -61.41 -13.23 -50.09
CA ALA A 50 -62.10 -13.26 -51.38
C ALA A 50 -61.65 -14.41 -52.31
N THR A 51 -60.56 -15.12 -51.98
CA THR A 51 -60.04 -16.22 -52.81
C THR A 51 -60.46 -17.57 -52.25
N ALA A 52 -61.14 -18.44 -53.01
CA ALA A 52 -61.53 -19.77 -52.53
C ALA A 52 -60.32 -20.65 -52.15
N GLN A 53 -60.50 -21.57 -51.20
CA GLN A 53 -59.43 -22.38 -50.58
C GLN A 53 -58.65 -23.26 -51.58
N ASP A 54 -59.30 -23.67 -52.66
CA ASP A 54 -58.79 -24.57 -53.70
C ASP A 54 -58.12 -23.84 -54.88
N ARG A 55 -58.11 -22.50 -54.89
CA ARG A 55 -57.51 -21.74 -55.98
C ARG A 55 -55.99 -21.57 -55.82
N PRO A 56 -55.20 -21.80 -56.89
CA PRO A 56 -53.75 -21.57 -56.89
C PRO A 56 -53.35 -20.14 -56.47
N ASP A 57 -54.18 -19.15 -56.83
CA ASP A 57 -53.96 -17.73 -56.53
C ASP A 57 -54.02 -17.40 -55.02
N ARG A 58 -54.60 -18.29 -54.21
CA ARG A 58 -54.71 -18.10 -52.75
C ARG A 58 -53.33 -18.06 -52.09
N ALA A 59 -52.38 -18.86 -52.60
CA ALA A 59 -51.04 -18.91 -52.06
C ALA A 59 -50.28 -17.58 -52.27
N ILE A 60 -50.54 -16.85 -53.36
CA ILE A 60 -50.00 -15.51 -53.61
C ILE A 60 -50.59 -14.51 -52.61
N CYS A 61 -51.92 -14.53 -52.40
CA CYS A 61 -52.59 -13.63 -51.46
C CYS A 61 -52.11 -13.85 -50.02
N LEU A 62 -51.95 -15.11 -49.60
CA LEU A 62 -51.44 -15.48 -48.27
C LEU A 62 -49.98 -15.03 -48.08
N SER A 63 -49.13 -15.22 -49.09
CA SER A 63 -47.74 -14.75 -49.06
C SER A 63 -47.66 -13.22 -48.94
N ASN A 64 -48.49 -12.49 -49.70
CA ASN A 64 -48.52 -11.03 -49.64
C ASN A 64 -49.01 -10.53 -48.27
N LEU A 65 -50.06 -11.16 -47.71
CA LEU A 65 -50.53 -10.86 -46.36
C LEU A 65 -49.45 -11.13 -45.31
N GLY A 66 -48.76 -12.27 -45.40
CA GLY A 66 -47.67 -12.62 -44.48
C GLY A 66 -46.54 -11.60 -44.49
N ASN A 67 -46.13 -11.14 -45.68
CA ASN A 67 -45.10 -10.10 -45.81
C ASN A 67 -45.54 -8.78 -45.17
N ARG A 68 -46.80 -8.34 -45.38
CA ARG A 68 -47.30 -7.08 -44.80
C ARG A 68 -47.47 -7.13 -43.29
N LEU A 69 -47.97 -8.26 -42.77
CA LEU A 69 -48.03 -8.50 -41.32
C LEU A 69 -46.63 -8.50 -40.70
N GLY A 70 -45.66 -9.13 -41.37
CA GLY A 70 -44.26 -9.10 -40.95
C GLY A 70 -43.66 -7.69 -40.94
N SER A 71 -43.85 -6.90 -42.00
CA SER A 71 -43.44 -5.48 -42.02
C SER A 71 -44.10 -4.65 -40.91
N ARG A 72 -45.36 -4.93 -40.57
CA ARG A 72 -46.05 -4.26 -39.46
C ARG A 72 -45.49 -4.70 -38.11
N PHE A 73 -45.16 -5.97 -37.94
CA PHE A 73 -44.45 -6.46 -36.77
C PHE A 73 -43.08 -5.78 -36.62
N GLU A 74 -42.28 -5.64 -37.68
CA GLU A 74 -40.98 -4.97 -37.61
C GLU A 74 -41.07 -3.51 -37.14
N ARG A 75 -42.20 -2.84 -37.38
CA ARG A 75 -42.43 -1.45 -36.94
C ARG A 75 -43.07 -1.32 -35.56
N THR A 76 -43.91 -2.27 -35.17
CA THR A 76 -44.75 -2.16 -33.96
C THR A 76 -44.30 -3.07 -32.83
N GLY A 77 -43.56 -4.15 -33.13
CA GLY A 77 -43.18 -5.21 -32.19
C GLY A 77 -44.35 -6.11 -31.77
N LEU A 78 -45.53 -6.01 -32.38
CA LEU A 78 -46.73 -6.75 -31.97
C LEU A 78 -46.61 -8.25 -32.30
N MET A 79 -46.54 -9.08 -31.25
CA MET A 79 -46.39 -10.54 -31.40
C MET A 79 -47.55 -11.21 -32.15
N ASP A 80 -48.76 -10.66 -32.07
CA ASP A 80 -49.93 -11.19 -32.80
C ASP A 80 -49.74 -11.10 -34.32
N ASP A 81 -49.12 -10.01 -34.80
CA ASP A 81 -48.82 -9.85 -36.22
C ASP A 81 -47.76 -10.83 -36.68
N LEU A 82 -46.73 -11.08 -35.86
CA LEU A 82 -45.69 -12.06 -36.16
C LEU A 82 -46.24 -13.48 -36.19
N ASN A 83 -47.06 -13.86 -35.20
CA ASN A 83 -47.70 -15.17 -35.14
C ASN A 83 -48.59 -15.37 -36.37
N ARG A 84 -49.42 -14.37 -36.70
CA ARG A 84 -50.28 -14.42 -37.87
C ARG A 84 -49.48 -14.44 -39.18
N ALA A 85 -48.36 -13.73 -39.27
CA ALA A 85 -47.46 -13.76 -40.43
C ALA A 85 -46.88 -15.17 -40.65
N ILE A 86 -46.44 -15.84 -39.58
CA ILE A 86 -45.93 -17.22 -39.63
C ILE A 86 -47.02 -18.19 -40.08
N ASP A 87 -48.24 -18.07 -39.53
CA ASP A 87 -49.36 -18.95 -39.88
C ASP A 87 -49.72 -18.83 -41.36
N VAL A 88 -49.92 -17.61 -41.87
CA VAL A 88 -50.29 -17.40 -43.27
C VAL A 88 -49.13 -17.69 -44.23
N ALA A 89 -47.88 -17.47 -43.83
CA ALA A 89 -46.71 -17.87 -44.61
C ALA A 89 -46.56 -19.40 -44.68
N GLY A 90 -46.84 -20.12 -43.60
CA GLY A 90 -46.91 -21.58 -43.57
C GLY A 90 -47.97 -22.12 -44.52
N MET A 91 -49.20 -21.60 -44.45
CA MET A 91 -50.28 -21.95 -45.38
C MET A 91 -49.92 -21.64 -46.84
N ALA A 92 -49.23 -20.53 -47.09
CA ALA A 92 -48.77 -20.18 -48.43
C ALA A 92 -47.76 -21.21 -48.96
N VAL A 93 -46.81 -21.65 -48.13
CA VAL A 93 -45.83 -22.70 -48.49
C VAL A 93 -46.54 -24.03 -48.79
N ASP A 94 -47.49 -24.45 -47.96
CA ASP A 94 -48.21 -25.72 -48.11
C ASP A 94 -49.04 -25.78 -49.40
N LEU A 95 -49.66 -24.67 -49.79
CA LEU A 95 -50.46 -24.56 -51.02
C LEU A 95 -49.62 -24.42 -52.30
N THR A 96 -48.31 -24.23 -52.20
CA THR A 96 -47.43 -24.03 -53.36
C THR A 96 -46.79 -25.37 -53.77
N PRO A 97 -46.92 -25.86 -55.01
CA PRO A 97 -46.24 -27.10 -55.43
C PRO A 97 -44.71 -27.05 -55.27
N GLN A 98 -44.06 -28.20 -55.04
CA GLN A 98 -42.61 -28.26 -54.78
C GLN A 98 -41.75 -27.62 -55.89
N ASP A 99 -42.10 -27.84 -57.15
CA ASP A 99 -41.36 -27.33 -58.32
C ASP A 99 -41.77 -25.91 -58.75
N HIS A 100 -42.63 -25.23 -57.98
CA HIS A 100 -43.12 -23.89 -58.34
C HIS A 100 -42.03 -22.83 -58.11
N PRO A 101 -41.78 -21.91 -59.07
CA PRO A 101 -40.70 -20.94 -59.00
C PRO A 101 -40.75 -19.99 -57.78
N ASP A 102 -41.95 -19.68 -57.28
CA ASP A 102 -42.12 -18.82 -56.10
C ASP A 102 -41.99 -19.54 -54.75
N ARG A 103 -41.98 -20.88 -54.72
CA ARG A 103 -41.93 -21.65 -53.46
C ARG A 103 -40.67 -21.31 -52.63
N PRO A 104 -39.47 -21.22 -53.21
CA PRO A 104 -38.27 -20.82 -52.48
C PRO A 104 -38.39 -19.44 -51.79
N GLY A 105 -39.05 -18.47 -52.43
CA GLY A 105 -39.28 -17.15 -51.83
C GLY A 105 -40.21 -17.21 -50.61
N ARG A 106 -41.27 -18.01 -50.70
CA ARG A 106 -42.23 -18.22 -49.59
C ARG A 106 -41.59 -18.95 -48.41
N LEU A 107 -40.76 -19.96 -48.69
CA LEU A 107 -39.96 -20.65 -47.68
C LEU A 107 -38.99 -19.68 -46.99
N SER A 108 -38.24 -18.88 -47.75
CA SER A 108 -37.32 -17.89 -47.18
C SER A 108 -38.01 -16.92 -46.22
N ASN A 109 -39.20 -16.42 -46.59
CA ASN A 109 -39.94 -15.47 -45.75
C ASN A 109 -40.47 -16.15 -44.47
N LEU A 110 -40.98 -17.39 -44.57
CA LEU A 110 -41.37 -18.17 -43.39
C LEU A 110 -40.17 -18.39 -42.44
N GLY A 111 -38.99 -18.70 -42.98
CA GLY A 111 -37.76 -18.86 -42.20
C GLY A 111 -37.30 -17.56 -41.53
N ILE A 112 -37.51 -16.40 -42.16
CA ILE A 112 -37.25 -15.09 -41.54
C ILE A 112 -38.16 -14.89 -40.33
N TRP A 113 -39.48 -15.05 -40.49
CA TRP A 113 -40.46 -14.81 -39.41
C TRP A 113 -40.32 -15.79 -38.25
N LEU A 114 -40.10 -17.08 -38.52
CA LEU A 114 -39.82 -18.08 -37.48
C LEU A 114 -38.60 -17.69 -36.65
N GLY A 115 -37.53 -17.23 -37.31
CA GLY A 115 -36.34 -16.80 -36.59
C GLY A 115 -36.53 -15.49 -35.81
N SER A 116 -37.32 -14.54 -36.31
CA SER A 116 -37.71 -13.35 -35.52
C SER A 116 -38.53 -13.72 -34.29
N ARG A 117 -39.37 -14.77 -34.38
CA ARG A 117 -40.10 -15.28 -33.20
C ARG A 117 -39.17 -15.97 -32.22
N PHE A 118 -38.18 -16.73 -32.71
CA PHE A 118 -37.11 -17.26 -31.87
C PHE A 118 -36.36 -16.14 -31.13
N GLU A 119 -35.97 -15.06 -31.80
CA GLU A 119 -35.26 -13.93 -31.16
C GLU A 119 -36.07 -13.29 -30.02
N ARG A 120 -37.41 -13.34 -30.08
CA ARG A 120 -38.30 -12.80 -29.04
C ARG A 120 -38.65 -13.79 -27.93
N THR A 121 -38.71 -15.09 -28.24
CA THR A 121 -39.24 -16.12 -27.34
C THR A 121 -38.17 -17.08 -26.80
N GLY A 122 -37.03 -17.18 -27.49
CA GLY A 122 -35.99 -18.17 -27.23
C GLY A 122 -36.38 -19.61 -27.57
N SER A 123 -37.48 -19.83 -28.31
CA SER A 123 -38.01 -21.15 -28.65
C SER A 123 -37.12 -21.93 -29.62
N MET A 124 -36.51 -23.03 -29.17
CA MET A 124 -35.66 -23.86 -30.02
C MET A 124 -36.43 -24.50 -31.19
N ASP A 125 -37.70 -24.87 -30.99
CA ASP A 125 -38.54 -25.42 -32.06
C ASP A 125 -38.71 -24.44 -33.23
N ASP A 126 -38.80 -23.14 -32.94
CA ASP A 126 -38.90 -22.12 -33.97
C ASP A 126 -37.57 -21.93 -34.71
N LEU A 127 -36.45 -22.03 -34.01
CA LEU A 127 -35.13 -21.94 -34.60
C LEU A 127 -34.83 -23.16 -35.50
N ASP A 128 -35.14 -24.36 -35.04
CA ASP A 128 -34.97 -25.59 -35.82
C ASP A 128 -35.83 -25.55 -37.08
N ARG A 129 -37.10 -25.15 -36.95
CA ARG A 129 -37.97 -24.95 -38.11
C ARG A 129 -37.47 -23.86 -39.04
N ALA A 130 -36.91 -22.77 -38.51
CA ALA A 130 -36.33 -21.70 -39.33
C ALA A 130 -35.13 -22.20 -40.14
N VAL A 131 -34.24 -23.01 -39.53
CA VAL A 131 -33.10 -23.63 -40.21
C VAL A 131 -33.56 -24.60 -41.31
N ASP A 132 -34.54 -25.45 -41.01
CA ASP A 132 -35.06 -26.43 -41.96
C ASP A 132 -35.70 -25.75 -43.18
N VAL A 133 -36.58 -24.78 -42.92
CA VAL A 133 -37.29 -24.04 -43.98
C VAL A 133 -36.31 -23.19 -44.80
N ALA A 134 -35.31 -22.55 -44.18
CA ALA A 134 -34.26 -21.83 -44.89
C ALA A 134 -33.37 -22.76 -45.73
N GLY A 135 -33.10 -23.98 -45.25
CA GLY A 135 -32.41 -25.04 -46.00
C GLY A 135 -33.18 -25.42 -47.26
N MET A 136 -34.48 -25.73 -47.12
CA MET A 136 -35.36 -26.03 -48.25
C MET A 136 -35.43 -24.88 -49.25
N ALA A 137 -35.43 -23.63 -48.79
CA ALA A 137 -35.41 -22.46 -49.67
C ALA A 137 -34.13 -22.39 -50.50
N VAL A 138 -32.97 -22.66 -49.91
CA VAL A 138 -31.67 -22.69 -50.60
C VAL A 138 -31.62 -23.83 -51.62
N ASP A 139 -32.03 -25.03 -51.23
CA ASP A 139 -31.97 -26.23 -52.08
C ASP A 139 -32.87 -26.11 -53.32
N ALA A 140 -34.05 -25.49 -53.17
CA ALA A 140 -34.99 -25.26 -54.25
C ALA A 140 -34.67 -24.03 -55.13
N THR A 141 -33.64 -23.25 -54.78
CA THR A 141 -33.21 -22.10 -55.59
C THR A 141 -32.14 -22.54 -56.61
N PRO A 142 -32.21 -22.18 -57.90
CA PRO A 142 -31.13 -22.44 -58.87
C PRO A 142 -29.81 -21.72 -58.51
N GLN A 143 -28.66 -22.20 -59.01
CA GLN A 143 -27.35 -21.62 -58.67
C GLN A 143 -27.19 -20.16 -59.13
N ASP A 144 -27.66 -19.84 -60.34
CA ASP A 144 -27.52 -18.51 -60.94
C ASP A 144 -28.67 -17.55 -60.59
N HIS A 145 -29.55 -17.93 -59.65
CA HIS A 145 -30.69 -17.10 -59.28
C HIS A 145 -30.26 -15.89 -58.43
N PRO A 146 -30.69 -14.65 -58.74
CA PRO A 146 -30.27 -13.44 -58.02
C PRO A 146 -30.46 -13.52 -56.49
N ASP A 147 -31.59 -14.07 -56.04
CA ASP A 147 -31.91 -14.17 -54.60
C ASP A 147 -31.16 -15.30 -53.86
N ARG A 148 -30.43 -16.19 -54.55
CA ARG A 148 -29.78 -17.35 -53.91
C ARG A 148 -28.83 -16.89 -52.81
N ALA A 149 -28.05 -15.85 -53.08
CA ALA A 149 -27.06 -15.33 -52.15
C ALA A 149 -27.70 -14.76 -50.87
N GLY A 150 -28.87 -14.11 -50.97
CA GLY A 150 -29.65 -13.66 -49.81
C GLY A 150 -30.19 -14.83 -48.98
N ARG A 151 -30.72 -15.86 -49.63
CA ARG A 151 -31.25 -17.07 -48.96
C ARG A 151 -30.15 -17.87 -48.25
N LEU A 152 -28.97 -17.98 -48.87
CA LEU A 152 -27.79 -18.57 -48.25
C LEU A 152 -27.38 -17.76 -47.00
N SER A 153 -27.31 -16.43 -47.08
CA SER A 153 -26.99 -15.58 -45.93
C SER A 153 -27.96 -15.79 -44.77
N ASN A 154 -29.27 -15.89 -45.05
CA ASN A 154 -30.28 -16.14 -44.03
C ASN A 154 -30.10 -17.50 -43.36
N LEU A 155 -29.88 -18.57 -44.14
CA LEU A 155 -29.59 -19.90 -43.60
C LEU A 155 -28.32 -19.90 -42.73
N GLY A 156 -27.26 -19.24 -43.18
CA GLY A 156 -26.01 -19.10 -42.44
C GLY A 156 -26.23 -18.45 -41.07
N ASN A 157 -26.99 -17.36 -41.00
CA ASN A 157 -27.33 -16.69 -39.75
C ASN A 157 -28.14 -17.59 -38.80
N ARG A 158 -29.14 -18.34 -39.31
CA ARG A 158 -29.95 -19.25 -38.49
C ARG A 158 -29.14 -20.43 -37.94
N LEU A 159 -28.27 -21.03 -38.75
CA LEU A 159 -27.33 -22.06 -38.30
C LEU A 159 -26.40 -21.53 -37.22
N GLY A 160 -25.95 -20.29 -37.38
CA GLY A 160 -25.16 -19.56 -36.40
C GLY A 160 -25.87 -19.38 -35.05
N SER A 161 -27.09 -18.85 -35.05
CA SER A 161 -27.91 -18.74 -33.83
C SER A 161 -28.15 -20.11 -33.18
N ARG A 162 -28.30 -21.18 -33.97
CA ARG A 162 -28.45 -22.54 -33.43
C ARG A 162 -27.15 -23.05 -32.81
N PHE A 163 -26.00 -22.76 -33.42
CA PHE A 163 -24.70 -23.04 -32.82
C PHE A 163 -24.53 -22.30 -31.49
N GLU A 164 -24.88 -21.03 -31.39
CA GLU A 164 -24.76 -20.27 -30.13
C GLU A 164 -25.57 -20.90 -28.99
N ARG A 165 -26.71 -21.52 -29.30
CA ARG A 165 -27.58 -22.17 -28.30
C ARG A 165 -27.21 -23.61 -27.97
N THR A 166 -26.66 -24.35 -28.94
CA THR A 166 -26.42 -25.80 -28.81
C THR A 166 -24.94 -26.17 -28.67
N GLY A 167 -24.03 -25.29 -29.08
CA GLY A 167 -22.60 -25.58 -29.21
C GLY A 167 -22.25 -26.54 -30.36
N SER A 168 -23.20 -26.86 -31.26
CA SER A 168 -23.02 -27.84 -32.33
C SER A 168 -21.96 -27.41 -33.36
N MET A 169 -20.83 -28.13 -33.40
CA MET A 169 -19.75 -27.87 -34.37
C MET A 169 -20.18 -28.16 -35.82
N ASP A 170 -21.14 -29.05 -36.03
CA ASP A 170 -21.69 -29.34 -37.35
C ASP A 170 -22.47 -28.14 -37.89
N ASP A 171 -23.26 -27.48 -37.04
CA ASP A 171 -23.99 -26.26 -37.41
C ASP A 171 -23.06 -25.11 -37.71
N LEU A 172 -22.00 -24.92 -36.92
CA LEU A 172 -20.99 -23.91 -37.18
C LEU A 172 -20.25 -24.18 -38.50
N SER A 173 -19.87 -25.42 -38.75
CA SER A 173 -19.17 -25.81 -39.99
C SER A 173 -20.07 -25.62 -41.21
N ARG A 174 -21.35 -26.00 -41.10
CA ARG A 174 -22.35 -25.77 -42.15
C ARG A 174 -22.62 -24.27 -42.34
N GLY A 175 -22.69 -23.50 -41.26
CA GLY A 175 -22.85 -22.04 -41.28
C GLY A 175 -21.73 -21.34 -42.03
N VAL A 176 -20.47 -21.68 -41.76
CA VAL A 176 -19.30 -21.16 -42.49
C VAL A 176 -19.37 -21.51 -43.97
N ASN A 177 -19.70 -22.76 -44.32
CA ASN A 177 -19.80 -23.19 -45.72
C ASN A 177 -20.90 -22.40 -46.47
N VAL A 178 -22.07 -22.29 -45.86
CA VAL A 178 -23.22 -21.56 -46.43
C VAL A 178 -22.92 -20.06 -46.56
N ALA A 179 -22.28 -19.45 -45.56
CA ALA A 179 -21.86 -18.05 -45.62
C ALA A 179 -20.79 -17.81 -46.71
N SER A 180 -19.87 -18.76 -46.92
CA SER A 180 -18.89 -18.70 -48.01
C SER A 180 -19.59 -18.71 -49.37
N MET A 181 -20.54 -19.64 -49.57
CA MET A 181 -21.34 -19.70 -50.80
C MET A 181 -22.15 -18.42 -51.01
N ALA A 182 -22.66 -17.79 -49.94
CA ALA A 182 -23.38 -16.53 -50.04
C ALA A 182 -22.47 -15.41 -50.55
N VAL A 183 -21.24 -15.31 -50.05
CA VAL A 183 -20.24 -14.33 -50.50
C VAL A 183 -19.85 -14.57 -51.96
N ASP A 184 -19.58 -15.82 -52.35
CA ASP A 184 -19.18 -16.18 -53.71
C ASP A 184 -20.27 -15.89 -54.74
N ALA A 185 -21.54 -16.09 -54.36
CA ALA A 185 -22.71 -15.79 -55.20
C ALA A 185 -23.08 -14.29 -55.24
N THR A 186 -22.39 -13.42 -54.50
CA THR A 186 -22.68 -11.97 -54.46
C THR A 186 -21.72 -11.22 -55.38
N PRO A 187 -22.17 -10.36 -56.32
CA PRO A 187 -21.29 -9.51 -57.13
C PRO A 187 -20.44 -8.55 -56.28
N GLN A 188 -19.30 -8.06 -56.80
CA GLN A 188 -18.38 -7.19 -56.03
C GLN A 188 -19.03 -5.86 -55.61
N ASP A 189 -19.77 -5.22 -56.51
CA ASP A 189 -20.40 -3.91 -56.28
C ASP A 189 -21.79 -3.99 -55.60
N HIS A 190 -22.19 -5.18 -55.13
CA HIS A 190 -23.50 -5.36 -54.50
C HIS A 190 -23.52 -4.76 -53.09
N PRO A 191 -24.53 -3.95 -52.72
CA PRO A 191 -24.58 -3.26 -51.41
C PRO A 191 -24.48 -4.22 -50.21
N ASP A 192 -25.15 -5.37 -50.28
CA ASP A 192 -25.13 -6.36 -49.19
C ASP A 192 -23.83 -7.18 -49.08
N ARG A 193 -22.89 -7.06 -50.04
CA ARG A 193 -21.67 -7.89 -50.04
C ARG A 193 -20.87 -7.69 -48.76
N ALA A 194 -20.74 -6.45 -48.31
CA ALA A 194 -19.98 -6.11 -47.11
C ALA A 194 -20.60 -6.72 -45.84
N GLY A 195 -21.95 -6.77 -45.74
CA GLY A 195 -22.64 -7.46 -44.63
C GLY A 195 -22.41 -8.97 -44.65
N ARG A 196 -22.47 -9.60 -45.84
CA ARG A 196 -22.23 -11.05 -46.00
C ARG A 196 -20.78 -11.44 -45.68
N LEU A 197 -19.82 -10.62 -46.08
CA LEU A 197 -18.40 -10.77 -45.73
C LEU A 197 -18.18 -10.67 -44.21
N ASN A 198 -18.81 -9.69 -43.55
CA ASN A 198 -18.73 -9.57 -42.09
C ASN A 198 -19.28 -10.82 -41.38
N ASN A 199 -20.44 -11.33 -41.80
CA ASN A 199 -21.04 -12.52 -41.19
C ASN A 199 -20.14 -13.76 -41.39
N LEU A 200 -19.57 -13.95 -42.58
CA LEU A 200 -18.59 -15.01 -42.82
C LEU A 200 -17.37 -14.88 -41.89
N GLY A 201 -16.86 -13.65 -41.70
CA GLY A 201 -15.75 -13.38 -40.79
C GLY A 201 -16.07 -13.75 -39.34
N VAL A 202 -17.27 -13.43 -38.86
CA VAL A 202 -17.74 -13.82 -37.51
C VAL A 202 -17.79 -15.33 -37.36
N TRP A 203 -18.39 -16.06 -38.31
CA TRP A 203 -18.48 -17.53 -38.23
C TRP A 203 -17.12 -18.23 -38.32
N LEU A 204 -16.22 -17.75 -39.19
CA LEU A 204 -14.84 -18.23 -39.26
C LEU A 204 -14.11 -17.99 -37.92
N GLY A 205 -14.30 -16.82 -37.33
CA GLY A 205 -13.74 -16.46 -36.04
C GLY A 205 -14.26 -17.34 -34.89
N SER A 206 -15.58 -17.60 -34.82
CA SER A 206 -16.16 -18.54 -33.86
C SER A 206 -15.61 -19.96 -34.05
N ARG A 207 -15.40 -20.40 -35.30
CA ARG A 207 -14.82 -21.72 -35.58
C ARG A 207 -13.34 -21.77 -35.19
N PHE A 208 -12.59 -20.70 -35.41
CA PHE A 208 -11.24 -20.55 -34.90
C PHE A 208 -11.21 -20.66 -33.36
N GLN A 209 -12.09 -19.96 -32.65
CA GLN A 209 -12.13 -20.02 -31.18
C GLN A 209 -12.36 -21.45 -30.64
N ARG A 210 -13.11 -22.29 -31.38
CA ARG A 210 -13.38 -23.69 -30.99
C ARG A 210 -12.28 -24.67 -31.43
N THR A 211 -11.60 -24.41 -32.54
CA THR A 211 -10.67 -25.38 -33.16
C THR A 211 -9.20 -24.98 -33.05
N GLY A 212 -8.91 -23.71 -32.82
CA GLY A 212 -7.57 -23.13 -32.91
C GLY A 212 -6.99 -23.06 -34.33
N SER A 213 -7.81 -23.27 -35.37
CA SER A 213 -7.35 -23.32 -36.78
C SER A 213 -6.84 -21.97 -37.28
N MET A 214 -5.54 -21.88 -37.57
CA MET A 214 -4.93 -20.65 -38.12
C MET A 214 -5.47 -20.30 -39.51
N ASP A 215 -5.88 -21.28 -40.31
CA ASP A 215 -6.49 -21.03 -41.62
C ASP A 215 -7.82 -20.29 -41.49
N ASP A 216 -8.63 -20.65 -40.49
CA ASP A 216 -9.89 -19.96 -40.22
C ASP A 216 -9.67 -18.53 -39.74
N LEU A 217 -8.66 -18.31 -38.89
CA LEU A 217 -8.30 -16.99 -38.42
C LEU A 217 -7.77 -16.09 -39.55
N ASN A 218 -6.89 -16.63 -40.39
CA ASN A 218 -6.37 -15.90 -41.56
C ASN A 218 -7.51 -15.51 -42.50
N ARG A 219 -8.41 -16.46 -42.81
CA ARG A 219 -9.59 -16.17 -43.62
C ARG A 219 -10.53 -15.18 -42.95
N ALA A 220 -10.73 -15.23 -41.63
CA ALA A 220 -11.56 -14.28 -40.90
C ALA A 220 -11.02 -12.85 -41.02
N VAL A 221 -9.70 -12.67 -40.89
CA VAL A 221 -9.04 -11.37 -41.09
C VAL A 221 -9.22 -10.89 -42.54
N ASP A 222 -9.01 -11.76 -43.53
CA ASP A 222 -9.11 -11.39 -44.94
C ASP A 222 -10.53 -10.93 -45.30
N VAL A 223 -11.56 -11.70 -44.92
CA VAL A 223 -12.95 -11.35 -45.24
C VAL A 223 -13.44 -10.14 -44.43
N ALA A 224 -12.98 -9.97 -43.18
CA ALA A 224 -13.29 -8.77 -42.39
C ALA A 224 -12.62 -7.51 -42.99
N SER A 225 -11.39 -7.63 -43.52
CA SER A 225 -10.74 -6.54 -44.26
C SER A 225 -11.53 -6.16 -45.50
N MET A 226 -11.93 -7.15 -46.30
CA MET A 226 -12.78 -6.92 -47.48
C MET A 226 -14.13 -6.30 -47.11
N ALA A 227 -14.73 -6.68 -45.98
CA ALA A 227 -15.97 -6.09 -45.49
C ALA A 227 -15.80 -4.61 -45.18
N VAL A 228 -14.71 -4.22 -44.50
CA VAL A 228 -14.38 -2.82 -44.18
C VAL A 228 -14.13 -2.01 -45.46
N ASP A 229 -13.37 -2.55 -46.40
CA ASP A 229 -13.04 -1.88 -47.67
C ASP A 229 -14.28 -1.66 -48.55
N ALA A 230 -15.23 -2.60 -48.53
CA ALA A 230 -16.50 -2.50 -49.25
C ALA A 230 -17.55 -1.61 -48.55
N THR A 231 -17.27 -1.11 -47.35
CA THR A 231 -18.19 -0.25 -46.59
C THR A 231 -17.82 1.23 -46.83
N PRO A 232 -18.77 2.13 -47.14
CA PRO A 232 -18.52 3.58 -47.17
C PRO A 232 -18.08 4.14 -45.81
N GLN A 233 -17.42 5.32 -45.78
CA GLN A 233 -16.94 5.92 -44.53
C GLN A 233 -18.08 6.31 -43.58
N ASP A 234 -19.16 6.89 -44.09
CA ASP A 234 -20.30 7.38 -43.30
C ASP A 234 -21.38 6.30 -43.04
N HIS A 235 -21.09 5.03 -43.34
CA HIS A 235 -22.06 3.96 -43.17
C HIS A 235 -22.20 3.58 -41.68
N PRO A 236 -23.43 3.46 -41.13
CA PRO A 236 -23.66 3.14 -39.72
C PRO A 236 -22.92 1.89 -39.23
N ASP A 237 -22.95 0.80 -40.01
CA ASP A 237 -22.29 -0.47 -39.64
C ASP A 237 -20.76 -0.45 -39.74
N ARG A 238 -20.13 0.64 -40.24
CA ARG A 238 -18.67 0.66 -40.45
C ARG A 238 -17.93 0.45 -39.13
N ALA A 239 -18.38 1.09 -38.05
CA ALA A 239 -17.78 0.96 -36.73
C ALA A 239 -17.75 -0.49 -36.23
N GLY A 240 -18.87 -1.21 -36.34
CA GLY A 240 -18.96 -2.62 -35.95
C GLY A 240 -18.03 -3.52 -36.78
N ARG A 241 -17.94 -3.28 -38.10
CA ARG A 241 -17.05 -4.04 -39.00
C ARG A 241 -15.57 -3.78 -38.70
N LEU A 242 -15.21 -2.54 -38.40
CA LEU A 242 -13.87 -2.17 -37.92
C LEU A 242 -13.55 -2.86 -36.60
N SER A 243 -14.47 -2.82 -35.62
CA SER A 243 -14.29 -3.51 -34.32
C SER A 243 -14.01 -5.00 -34.49
N ASN A 244 -14.79 -5.70 -35.33
CA ASN A 244 -14.60 -7.12 -35.63
C ASN A 244 -13.23 -7.40 -36.29
N LEU A 245 -12.82 -6.58 -37.27
CA LEU A 245 -11.49 -6.71 -37.89
C LEU A 245 -10.37 -6.53 -36.85
N GLY A 246 -10.50 -5.55 -35.95
CA GLY A 246 -9.56 -5.33 -34.86
C GLY A 246 -9.41 -6.54 -33.94
N VAL A 247 -10.53 -7.19 -33.56
CA VAL A 247 -10.52 -8.41 -32.74
C VAL A 247 -9.81 -9.58 -33.43
N TRP A 248 -10.04 -9.80 -34.73
CA TRP A 248 -9.38 -10.88 -35.47
C TRP A 248 -7.89 -10.62 -35.69
N LEU A 249 -7.51 -9.38 -36.02
CA LEU A 249 -6.10 -8.98 -36.12
C LEU A 249 -5.39 -9.18 -34.78
N GLY A 250 -6.01 -8.78 -33.68
CA GLY A 250 -5.48 -8.97 -32.34
C GLY A 250 -5.36 -10.45 -31.93
N SER A 251 -6.35 -11.28 -32.28
CA SER A 251 -6.27 -12.73 -32.09
C SER A 251 -5.12 -13.35 -32.90
N ARG A 252 -4.90 -12.87 -34.13
CA ARG A 252 -3.78 -13.32 -34.97
C ARG A 252 -2.43 -12.86 -34.41
N PHE A 253 -2.36 -11.64 -33.88
CA PHE A 253 -1.20 -11.16 -33.14
C PHE A 253 -0.90 -12.07 -31.93
N GLN A 254 -1.90 -12.42 -31.11
CA GLN A 254 -1.68 -13.30 -29.96
C GLN A 254 -1.10 -14.68 -30.34
N ARG A 255 -1.44 -15.19 -31.52
CA ARG A 255 -0.96 -16.50 -32.03
C ARG A 255 0.40 -16.43 -32.73
N THR A 256 0.72 -15.31 -33.38
CA THR A 256 1.90 -15.19 -34.26
C THR A 256 2.99 -14.27 -33.69
N GLY A 257 2.62 -13.39 -32.77
CA GLY A 257 3.48 -12.30 -32.27
C GLY A 257 3.72 -11.16 -33.27
N SER A 258 3.02 -11.12 -34.41
CA SER A 258 3.22 -10.16 -35.51
C SER A 258 2.92 -8.72 -35.10
N MET A 259 3.94 -7.85 -35.07
CA MET A 259 3.76 -6.42 -34.76
C MET A 259 2.93 -5.68 -35.80
N ASP A 260 2.95 -6.12 -37.06
CA ASP A 260 2.12 -5.53 -38.13
C ASP A 260 0.64 -5.74 -37.86
N ASP A 261 0.25 -6.92 -37.37
CA ASP A 261 -1.14 -7.20 -37.00
C ASP A 261 -1.58 -6.38 -35.80
N LEU A 262 -0.69 -6.21 -34.80
CA LEU A 262 -0.98 -5.39 -33.63
C LEU A 262 -1.13 -3.91 -33.99
N ASN A 263 -0.23 -3.37 -34.83
CA ASN A 263 -0.32 -1.99 -35.31
C ASN A 263 -1.62 -1.76 -36.08
N ARG A 264 -1.97 -2.69 -36.99
CA ARG A 264 -3.24 -2.62 -37.72
C ARG A 264 -4.45 -2.75 -36.80
N ALA A 265 -4.40 -3.59 -35.76
CA ALA A 265 -5.48 -3.71 -34.79
C ALA A 265 -5.72 -2.39 -34.04
N VAL A 266 -4.64 -1.69 -33.63
CA VAL A 266 -4.73 -0.37 -33.00
C VAL A 266 -5.31 0.66 -33.97
N ASP A 267 -4.84 0.71 -35.21
CA ASP A 267 -5.31 1.67 -36.21
C ASP A 267 -6.81 1.48 -36.51
N VAL A 268 -7.22 0.23 -36.74
CA VAL A 268 -8.62 -0.13 -37.00
C VAL A 268 -9.52 0.14 -35.79
N ALA A 269 -9.05 -0.16 -34.56
CA ALA A 269 -9.80 0.16 -33.35
C ALA A 269 -9.93 1.68 -33.13
N SER A 270 -8.90 2.46 -33.46
CA SER A 270 -8.97 3.93 -33.43
C SER A 270 -10.03 4.44 -34.43
N MET A 271 -10.00 3.94 -35.66
CA MET A 271 -11.01 4.28 -36.67
C MET A 271 -12.43 3.89 -36.23
N ALA A 272 -12.60 2.77 -35.51
CA ALA A 272 -13.90 2.36 -34.97
C ALA A 272 -14.42 3.36 -33.92
N VAL A 273 -13.55 3.83 -33.02
CA VAL A 273 -13.89 4.87 -32.03
C VAL A 273 -14.26 6.20 -32.71
N ASP A 274 -13.52 6.60 -33.74
CA ASP A 274 -13.78 7.84 -34.48
C ASP A 274 -15.10 7.79 -35.28
N ALA A 275 -15.45 6.61 -35.81
CA ALA A 275 -16.69 6.39 -36.55
C ALA A 275 -17.94 6.25 -35.66
N THR A 276 -17.76 6.11 -34.34
CA THR A 276 -18.87 5.87 -33.40
C THR A 276 -19.22 7.16 -32.65
N PRO A 277 -20.44 7.72 -32.75
CA PRO A 277 -20.84 8.92 -32.02
C PRO A 277 -20.66 8.81 -30.49
N GLN A 278 -20.46 9.93 -29.80
CA GLN A 278 -20.17 9.95 -28.36
C GLN A 278 -21.26 9.27 -27.50
N ASP A 279 -22.53 9.47 -27.86
CA ASP A 279 -23.69 8.94 -27.12
C ASP A 279 -24.12 7.54 -27.59
N HIS A 280 -23.36 6.91 -28.50
CA HIS A 280 -23.71 5.59 -29.04
C HIS A 280 -23.42 4.49 -28.01
N PRO A 281 -24.35 3.54 -27.77
CA PRO A 281 -24.17 2.45 -26.80
C PRO A 281 -22.87 1.65 -27.00
N ASP A 282 -22.53 1.33 -28.25
CA ASP A 282 -21.37 0.49 -28.59
C ASP A 282 -20.02 1.22 -28.48
N ARG A 283 -20.01 2.55 -28.22
CA ARG A 283 -18.75 3.31 -28.13
C ARG A 283 -17.83 2.78 -27.04
N ALA A 284 -18.42 2.33 -25.93
CA ALA A 284 -17.65 1.81 -24.81
C ALA A 284 -16.92 0.49 -25.14
N ASP A 285 -17.46 -0.34 -26.05
CA ASP A 285 -16.79 -1.55 -26.54
C ASP A 285 -15.62 -1.22 -27.47
N CYS A 286 -15.82 -0.27 -28.40
CA CYS A 286 -14.74 0.21 -29.26
C CYS A 286 -13.58 0.80 -28.44
N LEU A 287 -13.90 1.61 -27.42
CA LEU A 287 -12.91 2.16 -26.50
C LEU A 287 -12.20 1.03 -25.72
N SER A 288 -12.92 0.08 -25.14
CA SER A 288 -12.32 -1.03 -24.41
C SER A 288 -11.35 -1.85 -25.29
N ASN A 289 -11.74 -2.14 -26.53
CA ASN A 289 -10.88 -2.84 -27.49
C ASN A 289 -9.62 -2.04 -27.84
N LEU A 290 -9.75 -0.75 -28.12
CA LEU A 290 -8.60 0.13 -28.39
C LEU A 290 -7.64 0.18 -27.20
N GLY A 291 -8.16 0.31 -25.97
CA GLY A 291 -7.34 0.30 -24.75
C GLY A 291 -6.53 -0.98 -24.60
N ASN A 292 -7.13 -2.15 -24.87
CA ASN A 292 -6.45 -3.44 -24.79
C ASN A 292 -5.35 -3.60 -25.85
N TRP A 293 -5.57 -3.14 -27.08
CA TRP A 293 -4.55 -3.21 -28.14
C TRP A 293 -3.40 -2.23 -27.91
N LEU A 294 -3.69 -1.02 -27.44
CA LEU A 294 -2.66 -0.06 -27.01
C LEU A 294 -1.81 -0.62 -25.87
N GLY A 295 -2.45 -1.23 -24.87
CA GLY A 295 -1.75 -1.88 -23.77
C GLY A 295 -0.90 -3.08 -24.22
N SER A 296 -1.41 -3.91 -25.14
CA SER A 296 -0.63 -4.99 -25.76
C SER A 296 0.58 -4.45 -26.54
N ARG A 297 0.43 -3.32 -27.25
CA ARG A 297 1.53 -2.67 -27.97
C ARG A 297 2.55 -2.06 -27.01
N PHE A 298 2.10 -1.49 -25.90
CA PHE A 298 2.99 -1.06 -24.82
C PHE A 298 3.79 -2.25 -24.27
N GLN A 299 3.18 -3.41 -23.99
CA GLN A 299 3.91 -4.57 -23.48
C GLN A 299 5.02 -5.06 -24.42
N ARG A 300 4.88 -4.85 -25.74
CA ARG A 300 5.89 -5.23 -26.75
C ARG A 300 6.93 -4.16 -27.02
N THR A 301 6.56 -2.89 -26.94
CA THR A 301 7.41 -1.76 -27.36
C THR A 301 8.00 -0.96 -26.19
N GLY A 302 7.38 -1.06 -25.01
CA GLY A 302 7.67 -0.21 -23.85
C GLY A 302 7.22 1.24 -24.00
N SER A 303 6.42 1.59 -25.03
CA SER A 303 5.99 2.96 -25.35
C SER A 303 5.09 3.59 -24.28
N MET A 304 5.58 4.64 -23.60
CA MET A 304 4.80 5.36 -22.59
C MET A 304 3.61 6.13 -23.17
N ASP A 305 3.66 6.53 -24.44
CA ASP A 305 2.52 7.15 -25.13
C ASP A 305 1.36 6.16 -25.26
N ASP A 306 1.65 4.93 -25.68
CA ASP A 306 0.64 3.88 -25.81
C ASP A 306 0.01 3.53 -24.46
N LEU A 307 0.81 3.45 -23.40
CA LEU A 307 0.31 3.17 -22.06
C LEU A 307 -0.56 4.32 -21.52
N SER A 308 -0.15 5.57 -21.75
CA SER A 308 -0.93 6.73 -21.34
C SER A 308 -2.27 6.76 -22.07
N ARG A 309 -2.26 6.54 -23.39
CA ARG A 309 -3.47 6.45 -24.20
C ARG A 309 -4.35 5.25 -23.80
N ALA A 310 -3.76 4.11 -23.45
CA ALA A 310 -4.51 2.94 -22.98
C ALA A 310 -5.29 3.26 -21.69
N VAL A 311 -4.64 3.96 -20.73
CA VAL A 311 -5.31 4.42 -19.49
C VAL A 311 -6.42 5.42 -19.80
N ASP A 312 -6.18 6.40 -20.66
CA ASP A 312 -7.17 7.43 -21.00
C ASP A 312 -8.40 6.81 -21.67
N VAL A 313 -8.18 5.95 -22.67
CA VAL A 313 -9.24 5.26 -23.40
C VAL A 313 -10.00 4.28 -22.51
N ALA A 314 -9.31 3.55 -21.62
CA ALA A 314 -9.97 2.67 -20.65
C ALA A 314 -10.81 3.46 -19.64
N SER A 315 -10.36 4.64 -19.21
CA SER A 315 -11.13 5.55 -18.36
C SER A 315 -12.40 6.01 -19.08
N MET A 316 -12.28 6.46 -20.32
CA MET A 316 -13.43 6.85 -21.15
C MET A 316 -14.42 5.69 -21.34
N ALA A 317 -13.94 4.45 -21.50
CA ALA A 317 -14.79 3.27 -21.61
C ALA A 317 -15.60 3.05 -20.32
N VAL A 318 -14.98 3.18 -19.14
CA VAL A 318 -15.66 3.07 -17.84
C VAL A 318 -16.70 4.18 -17.67
N ASP A 319 -16.36 5.42 -18.02
CA ASP A 319 -17.25 6.58 -17.90
C ASP A 319 -18.46 6.49 -18.84
N ALA A 320 -18.27 5.95 -20.05
CA ALA A 320 -19.34 5.70 -21.01
C ALA A 320 -20.24 4.49 -20.63
N THR A 321 -19.86 3.72 -19.62
CA THR A 321 -20.64 2.56 -19.17
C THR A 321 -21.59 2.95 -18.03
N PRO A 322 -22.89 2.60 -18.07
CA PRO A 322 -23.78 2.76 -16.91
C PRO A 322 -23.31 1.96 -15.67
N GLN A 323 -23.73 2.35 -14.47
CA GLN A 323 -23.30 1.69 -13.23
C GLN A 323 -23.74 0.22 -13.14
N ASP A 324 -24.97 -0.08 -13.58
CA ASP A 324 -25.58 -1.41 -13.49
C ASP A 324 -25.31 -2.28 -14.73
N HIS A 325 -24.43 -1.85 -15.64
CA HIS A 325 -24.12 -2.60 -16.85
C HIS A 325 -23.25 -3.82 -16.54
N PRO A 326 -23.55 -5.02 -17.08
CA PRO A 326 -22.82 -6.25 -16.78
C PRO A 326 -21.31 -6.14 -17.09
N ASP A 327 -20.94 -5.47 -18.18
CA ASP A 327 -19.54 -5.34 -18.59
C ASP A 327 -18.74 -4.27 -17.84
N ARG A 328 -19.38 -3.47 -16.97
CA ARG A 328 -18.68 -2.41 -16.23
C ARG A 328 -17.53 -2.96 -15.39
N ALA A 329 -17.76 -4.10 -14.73
CA ALA A 329 -16.75 -4.72 -13.88
C ALA A 329 -15.52 -5.21 -14.66
N GLY A 330 -15.72 -5.71 -15.89
CA GLY A 330 -14.61 -6.07 -16.79
C GLY A 330 -13.81 -4.84 -17.22
N ARG A 331 -14.49 -3.75 -17.61
CA ARG A 331 -13.85 -2.47 -18.01
C ARG A 331 -13.07 -1.83 -16.85
N LEU A 332 -13.61 -1.87 -15.63
CA LEU A 332 -12.90 -1.44 -14.41
C LEU A 332 -11.64 -2.26 -14.15
N SER A 333 -11.71 -3.58 -14.31
CA SER A 333 -10.54 -4.46 -14.16
C SER A 333 -9.45 -4.12 -15.18
N ASN A 334 -9.81 -3.88 -16.44
CA ASN A 334 -8.85 -3.49 -17.49
C ASN A 334 -8.19 -2.14 -17.20
N LEU A 335 -8.97 -1.15 -16.75
CA LEU A 335 -8.42 0.15 -16.31
C LEU A 335 -7.44 -0.03 -15.15
N GLY A 336 -7.75 -0.89 -14.18
CA GLY A 336 -6.86 -1.22 -13.07
C GLY A 336 -5.52 -1.81 -13.52
N VAL A 337 -5.54 -2.71 -14.51
CA VAL A 337 -4.32 -3.29 -15.09
C VAL A 337 -3.45 -2.21 -15.73
N TRP A 338 -4.02 -1.33 -16.57
CA TRP A 338 -3.22 -0.30 -17.25
C TRP A 338 -2.70 0.78 -16.30
N LEU A 339 -3.49 1.17 -15.28
CA LEU A 339 -3.00 2.05 -14.21
C LEU A 339 -1.84 1.40 -13.45
N GLY A 340 -1.96 0.12 -13.13
CA GLY A 340 -0.91 -0.66 -12.49
C GLY A 340 0.38 -0.74 -13.32
N SER A 341 0.28 -1.04 -14.61
CA SER A 341 1.44 -1.01 -15.52
C SER A 341 2.07 0.39 -15.65
N ARG A 342 1.25 1.45 -15.60
CA ARG A 342 1.78 2.84 -15.60
C ARG A 342 2.49 3.15 -14.29
N PHE A 343 1.97 2.67 -13.16
CA PHE A 343 2.67 2.72 -11.88
C PHE A 343 4.00 1.96 -11.94
N GLU A 344 4.05 0.75 -12.48
CA GLU A 344 5.28 -0.05 -12.57
C GLU A 344 6.37 0.66 -13.39
N ARG A 345 6.00 1.50 -14.37
CA ARG A 345 6.95 2.29 -15.18
C ARG A 345 7.32 3.64 -14.56
N THR A 346 6.37 4.33 -13.93
CA THR A 346 6.56 5.71 -13.47
C THR A 346 6.84 5.83 -11.98
N GLY A 347 6.46 4.82 -11.20
CA GLY A 347 6.43 4.87 -9.75
C GLY A 347 5.33 5.75 -9.15
N SER A 348 4.34 6.20 -9.96
CA SER A 348 3.27 7.11 -9.53
C SER A 348 2.35 6.50 -8.46
N MET A 349 2.37 7.05 -7.25
CA MET A 349 1.48 6.59 -6.16
C MET A 349 0.01 6.89 -6.43
N ASP A 350 -0.30 7.89 -7.26
CA ASP A 350 -1.67 8.20 -7.68
C ASP A 350 -2.22 7.06 -8.56
N ASP A 351 -1.45 6.62 -9.55
CA ASP A 351 -1.83 5.52 -10.43
C ASP A 351 -2.05 4.22 -9.65
N LEU A 352 -1.17 3.90 -8.70
CA LEU A 352 -1.33 2.72 -7.85
C LEU A 352 -2.57 2.81 -6.96
N SER A 353 -2.83 3.99 -6.39
CA SER A 353 -4.02 4.19 -5.55
C SER A 353 -5.30 4.04 -6.38
N ARG A 354 -5.33 4.63 -7.57
CA ARG A 354 -6.43 4.48 -8.53
C ARG A 354 -6.58 3.04 -9.01
N ALA A 355 -5.50 2.31 -9.24
CA ALA A 355 -5.53 0.89 -9.63
C ALA A 355 -6.21 0.03 -8.56
N VAL A 356 -5.88 0.25 -7.28
CA VAL A 356 -6.55 -0.43 -6.15
C VAL A 356 -8.04 -0.05 -6.08
N ASP A 357 -8.37 1.23 -6.24
CA ASP A 357 -9.76 1.70 -6.20
C ASP A 357 -10.63 1.02 -7.27
N VAL A 358 -10.20 1.07 -8.53
CA VAL A 358 -10.98 0.50 -9.64
C VAL A 358 -11.01 -1.03 -9.59
N ALA A 359 -9.94 -1.68 -9.11
CA ALA A 359 -9.93 -3.12 -8.87
C ALA A 359 -10.90 -3.52 -7.74
N SER A 360 -10.97 -2.74 -6.66
CA SER A 360 -11.95 -2.95 -5.58
C SER A 360 -13.39 -2.77 -6.10
N MET A 361 -13.65 -1.74 -6.92
CA MET A 361 -14.95 -1.54 -7.55
C MET A 361 -15.31 -2.69 -8.49
N ALA A 362 -14.34 -3.21 -9.25
CA ALA A 362 -14.55 -4.36 -10.13
C ALA A 362 -14.96 -5.61 -9.34
N VAL A 363 -14.27 -5.91 -8.24
CA VAL A 363 -14.60 -7.06 -7.37
C VAL A 363 -16.01 -6.93 -6.78
N ASP A 364 -16.39 -5.74 -6.29
CA ASP A 364 -17.69 -5.52 -5.67
C ASP A 364 -18.85 -5.56 -6.68
N ALA A 365 -18.62 -5.09 -7.92
CA ALA A 365 -19.59 -5.19 -9.01
C ALA A 365 -19.72 -6.61 -9.60
N THR A 366 -18.92 -7.57 -9.14
CA THR A 366 -18.94 -8.96 -9.60
C THR A 366 -19.73 -9.83 -8.63
N PRO A 367 -20.69 -10.65 -9.08
CA PRO A 367 -21.35 -11.67 -8.24
C PRO A 367 -20.37 -12.69 -7.64
N GLN A 368 -20.73 -13.37 -6.55
CA GLN A 368 -19.82 -14.32 -5.86
C GLN A 368 -19.48 -15.56 -6.69
N ASP A 369 -20.45 -16.02 -7.46
CA ASP A 369 -20.44 -17.20 -8.32
C ASP A 369 -20.00 -16.91 -9.77
N HIS A 370 -19.64 -15.66 -10.07
CA HIS A 370 -19.20 -15.28 -11.42
C HIS A 370 -17.79 -15.83 -11.71
N PRO A 371 -17.55 -16.44 -12.89
CA PRO A 371 -16.26 -17.06 -13.24
C PRO A 371 -15.07 -16.08 -13.14
N ASP A 372 -15.23 -14.84 -13.63
CA ASP A 372 -14.16 -13.83 -13.60
C ASP A 372 -13.83 -13.26 -12.21
N ARG A 373 -14.60 -13.62 -11.16
CA ARG A 373 -14.38 -13.05 -9.82
C ARG A 373 -12.98 -13.36 -9.30
N ALA A 374 -12.49 -14.57 -9.53
CA ALA A 374 -11.16 -15.00 -9.10
C ALA A 374 -10.04 -14.12 -9.71
N GLY A 375 -10.10 -13.87 -11.02
CA GLY A 375 -9.13 -13.00 -11.70
C GLY A 375 -9.16 -11.56 -11.19
N ARG A 376 -10.36 -11.01 -10.93
CA ARG A 376 -10.53 -9.65 -10.39
C ARG A 376 -9.99 -9.53 -8.96
N LEU A 377 -10.22 -10.54 -8.11
CA LEU A 377 -9.64 -10.64 -6.77
C LEU A 377 -8.10 -10.73 -6.85
N ASN A 378 -7.58 -11.58 -7.74
CA ASN A 378 -6.14 -11.72 -7.92
C ASN A 378 -5.48 -10.38 -8.29
N ASN A 379 -6.06 -9.61 -9.23
CA ASN A 379 -5.56 -8.29 -9.62
C ASN A 379 -5.57 -7.30 -8.44
N LEU A 380 -6.64 -7.28 -7.64
CA LEU A 380 -6.70 -6.45 -6.44
C LEU A 380 -5.60 -6.84 -5.42
N GLY A 381 -5.38 -8.13 -5.20
CA GLY A 381 -4.33 -8.64 -4.32
C GLY A 381 -2.92 -8.27 -4.80
N VAL A 382 -2.70 -8.19 -6.12
CA VAL A 382 -1.46 -7.69 -6.70
C VAL A 382 -1.28 -6.21 -6.36
N TRP A 383 -2.24 -5.33 -6.68
CA TRP A 383 -2.08 -3.90 -6.46
C TRP A 383 -1.98 -3.50 -4.98
N LEU A 384 -2.70 -4.19 -4.09
CA LEU A 384 -2.58 -3.98 -2.64
C LEU A 384 -1.17 -4.31 -2.14
N GLY A 385 -0.57 -5.41 -2.60
CA GLY A 385 0.78 -5.75 -2.18
C GLY A 385 1.85 -4.84 -2.79
N SER A 386 1.69 -4.39 -4.04
CA SER A 386 2.55 -3.34 -4.61
C SER A 386 2.46 -2.04 -3.80
N ARG A 387 1.27 -1.71 -3.29
CA ARG A 387 1.08 -0.54 -2.41
C ARG A 387 1.74 -0.72 -1.05
N PHE A 388 1.69 -1.92 -0.49
CA PHE A 388 2.49 -2.28 0.68
C PHE A 388 3.99 -2.11 0.41
N GLU A 389 4.52 -2.59 -0.70
CA GLU A 389 5.96 -2.48 -1.02
C GLU A 389 6.43 -1.01 -1.10
N ARG A 390 5.56 -0.09 -1.55
CA ARG A 390 5.86 1.35 -1.61
C ARG A 390 5.70 2.07 -0.28
N THR A 391 4.72 1.69 0.54
CA THR A 391 4.30 2.45 1.73
C THR A 391 4.68 1.80 3.06
N GLY A 392 4.88 0.48 3.09
CA GLY A 392 5.06 -0.32 4.29
C GLY A 392 3.80 -0.57 5.12
N SER A 393 2.59 -0.29 4.57
CA SER A 393 1.30 -0.42 5.25
C SER A 393 0.90 -1.88 5.52
N MET A 394 0.83 -2.28 6.79
CA MET A 394 0.46 -3.66 7.14
C MET A 394 -0.99 -4.01 6.87
N ASP A 395 -1.87 -3.02 6.82
CA ASP A 395 -3.27 -3.22 6.46
C ASP A 395 -3.40 -3.63 4.99
N ASP A 396 -2.64 -2.99 4.10
CA ASP A 396 -2.62 -3.34 2.67
C ASP A 396 -2.10 -4.76 2.47
N LEU A 397 -1.03 -5.15 3.18
CA LEU A 397 -0.47 -6.49 3.08
C LEU A 397 -1.43 -7.56 3.62
N SER A 398 -2.05 -7.30 4.77
CA SER A 398 -3.02 -8.23 5.36
C SER A 398 -4.19 -8.44 4.42
N ARG A 399 -4.73 -7.34 3.86
CA ARG A 399 -5.81 -7.42 2.88
C ARG A 399 -5.38 -8.09 1.57
N ALA A 400 -4.15 -7.87 1.11
CA ALA A 400 -3.61 -8.55 -0.07
C ALA A 400 -3.59 -10.07 0.12
N VAL A 401 -3.19 -10.55 1.31
CA VAL A 401 -3.22 -11.99 1.65
C VAL A 401 -4.66 -12.52 1.71
N ASP A 402 -5.58 -11.78 2.33
CA ASP A 402 -6.98 -12.19 2.43
C ASP A 402 -7.63 -12.31 1.04
N VAL A 403 -7.47 -11.29 0.20
CA VAL A 403 -8.02 -11.25 -1.16
C VAL A 403 -7.38 -12.32 -2.06
N ALA A 404 -6.06 -12.54 -1.95
CA ALA A 404 -5.40 -13.61 -2.69
C ALA A 404 -5.87 -15.00 -2.23
N SER A 405 -6.15 -15.18 -0.93
CA SER A 405 -6.74 -16.42 -0.41
C SER A 405 -8.15 -16.64 -0.98
N MET A 406 -8.98 -15.59 -0.99
CA MET A 406 -10.32 -15.64 -1.61
C MET A 406 -10.26 -15.99 -3.11
N ALA A 407 -9.26 -15.50 -3.84
CA ALA A 407 -9.07 -15.83 -5.25
C ALA A 407 -8.76 -17.33 -5.44
N VAL A 408 -7.89 -17.90 -4.60
CA VAL A 408 -7.58 -19.34 -4.60
C VAL A 408 -8.81 -20.17 -4.25
N ASP A 409 -9.61 -19.74 -3.27
CA ASP A 409 -10.83 -20.46 -2.86
C ASP A 409 -11.93 -20.41 -3.92
N ALA A 410 -12.02 -19.31 -4.66
CA ALA A 410 -12.99 -19.14 -5.76
C ALA A 410 -12.59 -19.90 -7.04
N THR A 411 -11.34 -20.39 -7.15
CA THR A 411 -10.84 -21.04 -8.36
C THR A 411 -10.86 -22.58 -8.20
N PRO A 412 -11.58 -23.34 -9.03
CA PRO A 412 -11.58 -24.81 -8.96
C PRO A 412 -10.18 -25.43 -9.05
N GLN A 413 -9.98 -26.61 -8.44
CA GLN A 413 -8.66 -27.25 -8.36
C GLN A 413 -8.01 -27.51 -9.73
N ASP A 414 -8.81 -27.89 -10.72
CA ASP A 414 -8.35 -28.24 -12.07
C ASP A 414 -8.36 -27.02 -13.03
N HIS A 415 -8.63 -25.81 -12.53
CA HIS A 415 -8.69 -24.62 -13.37
C HIS A 415 -7.28 -24.13 -13.73
N PRO A 416 -7.00 -23.79 -15.01
CA PRO A 416 -5.68 -23.34 -15.46
C PRO A 416 -5.12 -22.16 -14.64
N ASP A 417 -5.96 -21.18 -14.32
CA ASP A 417 -5.53 -19.96 -13.61
C ASP A 417 -5.29 -20.16 -12.09
N ARG A 418 -5.53 -21.36 -11.55
CA ARG A 418 -5.31 -21.64 -10.13
C ARG A 418 -3.84 -21.49 -9.75
N ALA A 419 -2.93 -21.89 -10.64
CA ALA A 419 -1.50 -21.77 -10.40
C ALA A 419 -1.05 -20.31 -10.20
N LEU A 420 -1.59 -19.39 -11.01
CA LEU A 420 -1.34 -17.95 -10.88
C LEU A 420 -1.80 -17.42 -9.51
N CYS A 421 -3.03 -17.76 -9.11
CA CYS A 421 -3.59 -17.33 -7.82
C CYS A 421 -2.77 -17.86 -6.63
N LEU A 422 -2.35 -19.13 -6.69
CA LEU A 422 -1.49 -19.75 -5.67
C LEU A 422 -0.12 -19.08 -5.59
N SER A 423 0.49 -18.79 -6.75
CA SER A 423 1.79 -18.13 -6.85
C SER A 423 1.76 -16.73 -6.21
N ASN A 424 0.71 -15.95 -6.50
CA ASN A 424 0.53 -14.62 -5.93
C ASN A 424 0.26 -14.67 -4.42
N LEU A 425 -0.57 -15.61 -3.95
CA LEU A 425 -0.77 -15.83 -2.51
C LEU A 425 0.55 -16.17 -1.79
N GLY A 426 1.37 -17.04 -2.39
CA GLY A 426 2.69 -17.39 -1.86
C GLY A 426 3.61 -16.18 -1.70
N ASN A 427 3.65 -15.31 -2.71
CA ASN A 427 4.40 -14.06 -2.64
C ASN A 427 3.90 -13.16 -1.48
N ARG A 428 2.59 -12.93 -1.38
CA ARG A 428 2.01 -12.09 -0.30
C ARG A 428 2.25 -12.66 1.11
N LEU A 429 2.16 -13.98 1.27
CA LEU A 429 2.53 -14.65 2.53
C LEU A 429 4.02 -14.48 2.84
N GLY A 430 4.90 -14.57 1.82
CA GLY A 430 6.32 -14.30 1.95
C GLY A 430 6.61 -12.87 2.43
N SER A 431 5.95 -11.87 1.84
CA SER A 431 6.04 -10.47 2.31
C SER A 431 5.55 -10.31 3.75
N ARG A 432 4.45 -10.99 4.13
CA ARG A 432 3.92 -10.94 5.50
C ARG A 432 4.86 -11.60 6.50
N PHE A 433 5.52 -12.70 6.10
CA PHE A 433 6.61 -13.29 6.87
C PHE A 433 7.78 -12.32 7.04
N GLN A 434 8.23 -11.62 5.98
CA GLN A 434 9.33 -10.66 6.09
C GLN A 434 9.02 -9.55 7.10
N ARG A 435 7.75 -9.15 7.22
CA ARG A 435 7.34 -8.18 8.23
C ARG A 435 7.22 -8.75 9.63
N THR A 436 6.52 -9.88 9.79
CA THR A 436 6.08 -10.40 11.10
C THR A 436 7.03 -11.43 11.69
N GLY A 437 7.91 -12.01 10.89
CA GLY A 437 8.75 -13.14 11.26
C GLY A 437 8.01 -14.47 11.45
N SER A 438 6.72 -14.54 11.11
CA SER A 438 5.86 -15.73 11.31
C SER A 438 6.30 -16.93 10.46
N MET A 439 6.82 -17.97 11.12
CA MET A 439 7.22 -19.20 10.42
C MET A 439 6.05 -19.93 9.77
N ASP A 440 4.84 -19.78 10.30
CA ASP A 440 3.63 -20.37 9.71
C ASP A 440 3.33 -19.77 8.34
N ASP A 441 3.47 -18.44 8.21
CA ASP A 441 3.30 -17.76 6.93
C ASP A 441 4.37 -18.18 5.92
N LEU A 442 5.62 -18.33 6.36
CA LEU A 442 6.71 -18.77 5.49
C LEU A 442 6.53 -20.20 5.01
N ASN A 443 6.15 -21.11 5.90
CA ASN A 443 5.89 -22.50 5.54
C ASN A 443 4.72 -22.58 4.56
N ARG A 444 3.62 -21.87 4.83
CA ARG A 444 2.49 -21.77 3.92
C ARG A 444 2.88 -21.17 2.57
N ALA A 445 3.74 -20.14 2.54
CA ALA A 445 4.24 -19.55 1.30
C ALA A 445 5.00 -20.57 0.43
N VAL A 446 5.86 -21.39 1.04
CA VAL A 446 6.57 -22.46 0.35
C VAL A 446 5.60 -23.53 -0.16
N ASP A 447 4.62 -23.93 0.66
CA ASP A 447 3.66 -24.95 0.28
C ASP A 447 2.80 -24.52 -0.92
N VAL A 448 2.20 -23.32 -0.88
CA VAL A 448 1.37 -22.82 -1.99
C VAL A 448 2.20 -22.54 -3.25
N ALA A 449 3.44 -22.06 -3.12
CA ALA A 449 4.33 -21.88 -4.27
C ALA A 449 4.74 -23.23 -4.89
N SER A 450 4.94 -24.28 -4.07
CA SER A 450 5.18 -25.63 -4.59
C SER A 450 3.96 -26.15 -5.34
N MET A 451 2.76 -25.98 -4.78
CA MET A 451 1.51 -26.37 -5.44
C MET A 451 1.32 -25.65 -6.78
N ALA A 452 1.69 -24.37 -6.88
CA ALA A 452 1.63 -23.63 -8.15
C ALA A 452 2.56 -24.23 -9.22
N VAL A 453 3.79 -24.59 -8.84
CA VAL A 453 4.75 -25.24 -9.75
C VAL A 453 4.27 -26.62 -10.18
N ASP A 454 3.68 -27.39 -9.27
CA ASP A 454 3.17 -28.75 -9.55
C ASP A 454 1.93 -28.72 -10.45
N ALA A 455 1.08 -27.69 -10.32
CA ALA A 455 -0.11 -27.50 -11.15
C ALA A 455 0.18 -26.96 -12.56
N THR A 456 1.37 -26.40 -12.79
CA THR A 456 1.72 -25.75 -14.07
C THR A 456 2.52 -26.71 -14.95
N PRO A 457 2.11 -27.07 -16.18
CA PRO A 457 2.89 -27.94 -17.07
C PRO A 457 4.30 -27.41 -17.39
N GLN A 458 5.25 -28.30 -17.71
CA GLN A 458 6.66 -27.92 -17.92
C GLN A 458 6.86 -26.89 -19.03
N ASP A 459 6.10 -26.99 -20.12
CA ASP A 459 6.21 -26.12 -21.29
C ASP A 459 5.29 -24.88 -21.20
N HIS A 460 4.63 -24.66 -20.06
CA HIS A 460 3.73 -23.52 -19.89
C HIS A 460 4.51 -22.21 -19.67
N PRO A 461 4.16 -21.11 -20.37
CA PRO A 461 4.84 -19.82 -20.24
C PRO A 461 4.96 -19.32 -18.79
N ASP A 462 3.89 -19.43 -18.01
CA ASP A 462 3.84 -18.91 -16.62
C ASP A 462 4.55 -19.79 -15.59
N ARG A 463 5.16 -20.92 -16.00
CA ARG A 463 5.90 -21.79 -15.08
C ARG A 463 7.12 -21.08 -14.49
N ALA A 464 7.75 -20.18 -15.26
CA ALA A 464 8.90 -19.42 -14.80
C ALA A 464 8.58 -18.52 -13.59
N ASP A 465 7.42 -17.85 -13.59
CA ASP A 465 6.96 -17.03 -12.46
C ASP A 465 6.74 -17.88 -11.19
N CYS A 466 6.10 -19.04 -11.34
CA CYS A 466 5.86 -19.97 -10.23
C CYS A 466 7.19 -20.48 -9.62
N LEU A 467 8.14 -20.87 -10.47
CA LEU A 467 9.47 -21.31 -10.06
C LEU A 467 10.24 -20.20 -9.34
N ASN A 468 10.16 -18.97 -9.83
CA ASN A 468 10.77 -17.81 -9.21
C ASN A 468 10.23 -17.56 -7.79
N ASN A 469 8.91 -17.57 -7.61
CA ASN A 469 8.28 -17.34 -6.32
C ASN A 469 8.58 -18.46 -5.30
N LEU A 470 8.65 -19.71 -5.76
CA LEU A 470 9.12 -20.83 -4.94
C LEU A 470 10.58 -20.63 -4.49
N GLY A 471 11.46 -20.21 -5.39
CA GLY A 471 12.87 -19.94 -5.09
C GLY A 471 13.06 -18.80 -4.08
N ILE A 472 12.26 -17.74 -4.17
CA ILE A 472 12.24 -16.66 -3.17
C ILE A 472 11.87 -17.21 -1.80
N SER A 473 10.76 -17.95 -1.71
CA SER A 473 10.23 -18.49 -0.44
C SER A 473 11.17 -19.49 0.21
N LEU A 474 11.73 -20.42 -0.57
CA LEU A 474 12.74 -21.38 -0.08
C LEU A 474 13.98 -20.68 0.46
N GLY A 475 14.47 -19.66 -0.24
CA GLY A 475 15.64 -18.93 0.23
C GLY A 475 15.36 -18.11 1.50
N SER A 476 14.15 -17.58 1.68
CA SER A 476 13.74 -16.96 2.95
C SER A 476 13.66 -17.99 4.08
N ARG A 477 13.20 -19.22 3.80
CA ARG A 477 13.22 -20.32 4.76
C ARG A 477 14.63 -20.74 5.14
N PHE A 478 15.56 -20.77 4.18
CA PHE A 478 16.99 -20.95 4.46
C PHE A 478 17.54 -19.86 5.40
N GLU A 479 17.19 -18.58 5.19
CA GLU A 479 17.70 -17.49 6.04
C GLU A 479 17.30 -17.66 7.52
N ARG A 480 16.16 -18.32 7.81
CA ARG A 480 15.72 -18.62 9.18
C ARG A 480 16.22 -19.94 9.73
N THR A 481 16.28 -20.98 8.90
CA THR A 481 16.57 -22.36 9.36
C THR A 481 18.04 -22.74 9.20
N GLY A 482 18.77 -22.07 8.30
CA GLY A 482 20.11 -22.45 7.89
C GLY A 482 20.17 -23.70 7.00
N SER A 483 19.02 -24.23 6.54
CA SER A 483 18.95 -25.46 5.74
C SER A 483 19.61 -25.30 4.37
N MET A 484 20.77 -25.93 4.17
CA MET A 484 21.46 -25.90 2.87
C MET A 484 20.65 -26.56 1.75
N ASP A 485 19.75 -27.49 2.06
CA ASP A 485 18.86 -28.11 1.09
C ASP A 485 17.89 -27.10 0.50
N ASP A 486 17.32 -26.23 1.35
CA ASP A 486 16.45 -25.14 0.90
C ASP A 486 17.20 -24.14 0.01
N LEU A 487 18.45 -23.80 0.37
CA LEU A 487 19.27 -22.90 -0.43
C LEU A 487 19.64 -23.49 -1.79
N ASN A 488 20.06 -24.76 -1.82
CA ASN A 488 20.40 -25.43 -3.06
C ASN A 488 19.17 -25.54 -3.96
N ARG A 489 18.03 -25.97 -3.41
CA ARG A 489 16.76 -26.05 -4.14
C ARG A 489 16.29 -24.68 -4.63
N ALA A 490 16.47 -23.62 -3.84
CA ALA A 490 16.16 -22.25 -4.27
C ALA A 490 17.00 -21.82 -5.49
N VAL A 491 18.31 -22.10 -5.48
CA VAL A 491 19.19 -21.81 -6.63
C VAL A 491 18.78 -22.61 -7.85
N ASP A 492 18.43 -23.89 -7.68
CA ASP A 492 18.05 -24.78 -8.79
C ASP A 492 16.75 -24.31 -9.45
N VAL A 493 15.69 -24.02 -8.68
CA VAL A 493 14.40 -23.57 -9.25
C VAL A 493 14.50 -22.18 -9.89
N LEU A 494 15.33 -21.28 -9.33
CA LEU A 494 15.60 -19.97 -9.96
C LEU A 494 16.41 -20.11 -11.24
N GLY A 495 17.36 -21.05 -11.28
CA GLY A 495 18.07 -21.41 -12.51
C GLY A 495 17.11 -21.90 -13.59
N MET A 496 16.20 -22.80 -13.25
CA MET A 496 15.15 -23.28 -14.17
C MET A 496 14.25 -22.15 -14.69
N ALA A 497 13.88 -21.19 -13.84
CA ALA A 497 13.09 -20.03 -14.26
C ALA A 497 13.85 -19.17 -15.29
N VAL A 498 15.14 -18.92 -15.05
CA VAL A 498 15.99 -18.17 -15.98
C VAL A 498 16.18 -18.94 -17.30
N ASP A 499 16.40 -20.25 -17.25
CA ASP A 499 16.63 -21.07 -18.45
C ASP A 499 15.37 -21.19 -19.33
N ALA A 500 14.18 -21.21 -18.73
CA ALA A 500 12.90 -21.28 -19.44
C ALA A 500 12.47 -19.94 -20.08
N THR A 501 13.11 -18.82 -19.73
CA THR A 501 12.65 -17.47 -20.13
C THR A 501 13.51 -16.91 -21.28
N PRO A 502 12.95 -16.44 -22.41
CA PRO A 502 13.73 -15.81 -23.49
C PRO A 502 14.51 -14.55 -23.06
N GLN A 503 15.61 -14.23 -23.76
CA GLN A 503 16.49 -13.10 -23.40
C GLN A 503 15.79 -11.73 -23.41
N ASP A 504 14.84 -11.55 -24.31
CA ASP A 504 14.05 -10.34 -24.53
C ASP A 504 12.78 -10.26 -23.64
N HIS A 505 12.54 -11.26 -22.78
CA HIS A 505 11.36 -11.28 -21.93
C HIS A 505 11.43 -10.22 -20.81
N PRO A 506 10.37 -9.42 -20.59
CA PRO A 506 10.37 -8.34 -19.60
C PRO A 506 10.75 -8.76 -18.17
N HIS A 507 10.28 -9.93 -17.69
CA HIS A 507 10.54 -10.39 -16.32
C HIS A 507 11.92 -11.07 -16.13
N ARG A 508 12.67 -11.33 -17.21
CA ARG A 508 13.95 -12.07 -17.11
C ARG A 508 14.95 -11.38 -16.18
N ALA A 509 14.99 -10.04 -16.20
CA ALA A 509 15.86 -9.26 -15.33
C ALA A 509 15.60 -9.55 -13.83
N LEU A 510 14.33 -9.68 -13.42
CA LEU A 510 13.97 -9.99 -12.04
C LEU A 510 14.42 -11.41 -11.64
N TYR A 511 14.23 -12.40 -12.51
CA TYR A 511 14.65 -13.79 -12.24
C TYR A 511 16.18 -13.90 -12.10
N LEU A 512 16.93 -13.21 -12.96
CA LEU A 512 18.39 -13.13 -12.89
C LEU A 512 18.85 -12.51 -11.56
N SER A 513 18.18 -11.46 -11.11
CA SER A 513 18.49 -10.82 -9.82
C SER A 513 18.24 -11.75 -8.65
N ASN A 514 17.08 -12.41 -8.61
CA ASN A 514 16.74 -13.36 -7.54
C ASN A 514 17.74 -14.52 -7.50
N LEU A 515 18.11 -15.08 -8.66
CA LEU A 515 19.16 -16.09 -8.76
C LEU A 515 20.50 -15.58 -8.23
N GLY A 516 20.90 -14.36 -8.61
CA GLY A 516 22.15 -13.74 -8.16
C GLY A 516 22.21 -13.53 -6.64
N VAL A 517 21.10 -13.11 -6.03
CA VAL A 517 21.00 -12.98 -4.57
C VAL A 517 21.19 -14.35 -3.90
N ARG A 518 20.56 -15.42 -4.40
CA ARG A 518 20.71 -16.78 -3.83
C ARG A 518 22.10 -17.37 -4.05
N LEU A 519 22.73 -17.14 -5.22
CA LEU A 519 24.13 -17.50 -5.45
C LEU A 519 25.07 -16.77 -4.49
N GLY A 520 24.81 -15.49 -4.21
CA GLY A 520 25.52 -14.71 -3.20
C GLY A 520 25.44 -15.31 -1.80
N ARG A 521 24.23 -15.72 -1.37
CA ARG A 521 24.03 -16.43 -0.11
C ARG A 521 24.76 -17.77 -0.06
N ARG A 522 24.79 -18.50 -1.18
CA ARG A 522 25.54 -19.75 -1.30
C ARG A 522 27.05 -19.52 -1.16
N PHE A 523 27.58 -18.46 -1.76
CA PHE A 523 28.96 -18.03 -1.53
C PHE A 523 29.24 -17.74 -0.04
N GLU A 524 28.37 -16.99 0.64
CA GLU A 524 28.55 -16.66 2.07
C GLU A 524 28.64 -17.91 2.97
N ARG A 525 28.04 -19.04 2.55
CA ARG A 525 28.11 -20.32 3.28
C ARG A 525 29.25 -21.23 2.86
N THR A 526 29.61 -21.26 1.58
CA THR A 526 30.60 -22.20 1.05
C THR A 526 31.99 -21.60 0.87
N GLY A 527 32.11 -20.28 0.83
CA GLY A 527 33.34 -19.56 0.47
C GLY A 527 33.73 -19.70 -1.01
N SER A 528 32.89 -20.32 -1.85
CA SER A 528 33.21 -20.55 -3.27
C SER A 528 33.15 -19.25 -4.08
N ILE A 529 34.32 -18.77 -4.50
CA ILE A 529 34.44 -17.56 -5.33
C ILE A 529 33.73 -17.70 -6.69
N ASP A 530 33.60 -18.91 -7.22
CA ASP A 530 32.85 -19.17 -8.45
C ASP A 530 31.37 -18.81 -8.30
N ASN A 531 30.76 -19.11 -7.15
CA ASN A 531 29.38 -18.68 -6.86
C ASN A 531 29.28 -17.16 -6.78
N LEU A 532 30.29 -16.49 -6.22
CA LEU A 532 30.31 -15.03 -6.14
C LEU A 532 30.45 -14.38 -7.52
N ASN A 533 31.35 -14.88 -8.36
CA ASN A 533 31.53 -14.40 -9.72
C ASN A 533 30.26 -14.63 -10.55
N ARG A 534 29.68 -15.84 -10.49
CA ARG A 534 28.39 -16.12 -11.15
C ARG A 534 27.27 -15.20 -10.64
N ALA A 535 27.21 -14.91 -9.34
CA ALA A 535 26.23 -13.98 -8.78
C ALA A 535 26.38 -12.57 -9.38
N ILE A 536 27.62 -12.07 -9.50
CA ILE A 536 27.93 -10.76 -10.09
C ILE A 536 27.57 -10.74 -11.58
N ASP A 537 27.85 -11.82 -12.32
CA ASP A 537 27.55 -11.92 -13.74
C ASP A 537 26.03 -11.84 -13.99
N VAL A 538 25.23 -12.66 -13.30
CA VAL A 538 23.77 -12.66 -13.48
C VAL A 538 23.13 -11.35 -13.00
N LEU A 539 23.65 -10.73 -11.92
CA LEU A 539 23.19 -9.42 -11.46
C LEU A 539 23.55 -8.30 -12.45
N SER A 540 24.72 -8.37 -13.08
CA SER A 540 25.11 -7.42 -14.12
C SER A 540 24.18 -7.52 -15.32
N MET A 541 23.89 -8.75 -15.79
CA MET A 541 22.91 -8.98 -16.87
C MET A 541 21.52 -8.45 -16.53
N SER A 542 21.08 -8.59 -15.28
CA SER A 542 19.81 -8.06 -14.79
C SER A 542 19.75 -6.52 -14.88
N VAL A 543 20.81 -5.84 -14.44
CA VAL A 543 20.93 -4.37 -14.50
C VAL A 543 21.01 -3.89 -15.95
N ASP A 544 21.75 -4.58 -16.81
CA ASP A 544 21.93 -4.20 -18.22
C ASP A 544 20.64 -4.35 -19.02
N ALA A 545 19.80 -5.33 -18.69
CA ALA A 545 18.50 -5.55 -19.34
C ALA A 545 17.40 -4.57 -18.88
N THR A 546 17.62 -3.82 -17.80
CA THR A 546 16.61 -2.93 -17.20
C THR A 546 16.81 -1.48 -17.67
N PRO A 547 15.79 -0.74 -18.15
CA PRO A 547 15.93 0.68 -18.50
C PRO A 547 16.39 1.57 -17.35
N GLN A 548 17.09 2.68 -17.64
CA GLN A 548 17.67 3.57 -16.61
C GLN A 548 16.64 4.24 -15.69
N ASP A 549 15.44 4.48 -16.21
CA ASP A 549 14.32 5.14 -15.53
C ASP A 549 13.39 4.15 -14.79
N HIS A 550 13.62 2.85 -14.93
CA HIS A 550 12.77 1.81 -14.32
C HIS A 550 12.84 1.83 -12.79
N PRO A 551 11.71 1.82 -12.06
CA PRO A 551 11.69 1.88 -10.59
C PRO A 551 12.51 0.80 -9.89
N ASP A 552 12.51 -0.43 -10.42
CA ASP A 552 13.21 -1.57 -9.82
C ASP A 552 14.73 -1.51 -10.00
N ARG A 553 15.25 -0.68 -10.93
CA ARG A 553 16.67 -0.62 -11.25
C ARG A 553 17.52 -0.31 -10.02
N ALA A 554 17.05 0.56 -9.13
CA ALA A 554 17.75 0.88 -7.89
C ALA A 554 17.94 -0.36 -6.98
N GLY A 555 16.92 -1.23 -6.90
CA GLY A 555 17.01 -2.49 -6.15
C GLY A 555 18.00 -3.47 -6.77
N LEU A 556 18.00 -3.58 -8.10
CA LEU A 556 18.95 -4.41 -8.85
C LEU A 556 20.40 -3.94 -8.64
N LEU A 557 20.63 -2.62 -8.73
CA LEU A 557 21.93 -2.01 -8.47
C LEU A 557 22.39 -2.19 -7.02
N SER A 558 21.46 -2.16 -6.06
CA SER A 558 21.76 -2.50 -4.66
C SER A 558 22.27 -3.93 -4.53
N ASN A 559 21.58 -4.88 -5.15
CA ASN A 559 21.96 -6.30 -5.10
C ASN A 559 23.34 -6.54 -5.73
N LEU A 560 23.61 -5.93 -6.89
CA LEU A 560 24.91 -5.97 -7.56
C LEU A 560 26.01 -5.37 -6.68
N GLY A 561 25.79 -4.17 -6.14
CA GLY A 561 26.76 -3.48 -5.28
C GLY A 561 27.11 -4.27 -4.02
N ILE A 562 26.15 -4.97 -3.41
CA ILE A 562 26.43 -5.84 -2.25
C ILE A 562 27.40 -6.97 -2.64
N ARG A 563 27.20 -7.61 -3.80
CA ARG A 563 28.06 -8.70 -4.26
C ARG A 563 29.45 -8.22 -4.69
N LEU A 564 29.51 -7.11 -5.41
CA LEU A 564 30.79 -6.46 -5.77
C LEU A 564 31.58 -6.08 -4.51
N ARG A 565 30.91 -5.56 -3.47
CA ARG A 565 31.56 -5.27 -2.19
C ARG A 565 32.13 -6.54 -1.54
N SER A 566 31.39 -7.64 -1.53
CA SER A 566 31.92 -8.92 -1.03
C SER A 566 33.16 -9.39 -1.80
N ARG A 567 33.23 -9.14 -3.13
CA ARG A 567 34.42 -9.47 -3.92
C ARG A 567 35.58 -8.51 -3.65
N PHE A 568 35.30 -7.23 -3.45
CA PHE A 568 36.29 -6.26 -3.00
C PHE A 568 36.89 -6.66 -1.65
N GLU A 569 36.07 -7.04 -0.66
CA GLU A 569 36.53 -7.48 0.66
C GLU A 569 37.47 -8.70 0.59
N LEU A 570 37.28 -9.58 -0.39
CA LEU A 570 38.16 -10.75 -0.60
C LEU A 570 39.44 -10.43 -1.39
N THR A 571 39.36 -9.55 -2.39
CA THR A 571 40.43 -9.36 -3.39
C THR A 571 41.22 -8.06 -3.21
N GLY A 572 40.66 -7.07 -2.54
CA GLY A 572 41.17 -5.71 -2.45
C GLY A 572 41.11 -4.91 -3.76
N SER A 573 40.37 -5.37 -4.77
CA SER A 573 40.32 -4.73 -6.09
C SER A 573 39.61 -3.37 -6.06
N MET A 574 40.34 -2.28 -6.26
CA MET A 574 39.75 -0.93 -6.33
C MET A 574 38.78 -0.75 -7.50
N ASP A 575 38.92 -1.54 -8.58
CA ASP A 575 37.94 -1.55 -9.67
C ASP A 575 36.55 -1.98 -9.17
N ASP A 576 36.50 -3.03 -8.33
CA ASP A 576 35.24 -3.46 -7.73
C ASP A 576 34.66 -2.38 -6.81
N LEU A 577 35.48 -1.73 -5.98
CA LEU A 577 35.00 -0.65 -5.12
C LEU A 577 34.43 0.53 -5.92
N ASN A 578 35.08 0.90 -7.03
CA ASN A 578 34.59 1.94 -7.94
C ASN A 578 33.27 1.54 -8.59
N ARG A 579 33.12 0.28 -9.00
CA ARG A 579 31.86 -0.26 -9.54
C ARG A 579 30.75 -0.31 -8.49
N VAL A 580 31.07 -0.61 -7.22
CA VAL A 580 30.12 -0.51 -6.10
C VAL A 580 29.62 0.93 -5.97
N LEU A 581 30.54 1.90 -5.89
CA LEU A 581 30.21 3.31 -5.76
C LEU A 581 29.32 3.80 -6.92
N SER A 582 29.70 3.48 -8.16
CA SER A 582 28.88 3.80 -9.35
C SER A 582 27.48 3.22 -9.25
N SER A 583 27.37 1.93 -8.89
CA SER A 583 26.07 1.25 -8.78
C SER A 583 25.15 1.92 -7.75
N TYR A 584 25.70 2.28 -6.59
CA TYR A 584 24.93 2.96 -5.54
C TYR A 584 24.54 4.39 -5.93
N LEU A 585 25.42 5.15 -6.58
CA LEU A 585 25.11 6.51 -7.06
C LEU A 585 24.05 6.50 -8.17
N ASP A 586 24.13 5.54 -9.09
CA ASP A 586 23.14 5.39 -10.17
C ASP A 586 21.76 5.01 -9.60
N GLY A 587 21.74 4.10 -8.62
CA GLY A 587 20.48 3.74 -7.96
C GLY A 587 19.91 4.86 -7.07
N TRP A 588 20.75 5.72 -6.46
CA TRP A 588 20.31 6.93 -5.77
C TRP A 588 19.62 7.92 -6.72
N ARG A 589 20.15 8.06 -7.94
CA ARG A 589 19.64 8.97 -8.99
C ARG A 589 18.33 8.49 -9.63
N CYS A 590 17.95 7.22 -9.46
CA CYS A 590 16.67 6.67 -9.93
C CYS A 590 15.51 7.28 -9.12
N CYS A 591 14.97 8.42 -9.56
CA CYS A 591 13.95 9.17 -8.82
C CYS A 591 12.58 8.46 -8.75
N THR A 592 12.34 7.48 -9.62
CA THR A 592 11.12 6.65 -9.68
C THR A 592 11.13 5.50 -8.65
N ALA A 593 12.30 5.19 -8.08
CA ALA A 593 12.48 4.14 -7.09
C ALA A 593 11.93 4.54 -5.71
N PRO A 594 11.56 3.57 -4.85
CA PRO A 594 11.11 3.84 -3.49
C PRO A 594 12.11 4.70 -2.70
N PRO A 595 11.66 5.77 -2.00
CA PRO A 595 12.54 6.62 -1.20
C PRO A 595 13.41 5.85 -0.19
N SER A 596 12.87 4.78 0.39
CA SER A 596 13.58 3.91 1.33
C SER A 596 14.81 3.22 0.71
N ILE A 597 14.70 2.76 -0.53
CA ILE A 597 15.82 2.14 -1.27
C ILE A 597 16.87 3.21 -1.61
N ARG A 598 16.43 4.37 -2.09
CA ARG A 598 17.31 5.49 -2.43
C ARG A 598 18.15 5.91 -1.21
N ILE A 599 17.54 6.10 -0.05
CA ILE A 599 18.27 6.46 1.19
C ILE A 599 19.31 5.39 1.57
N LYS A 600 18.98 4.10 1.47
CA LYS A 600 19.93 3.00 1.76
C LYS A 600 21.13 3.02 0.81
N LEU A 601 20.90 3.29 -0.47
CA LEU A 601 21.95 3.41 -1.48
C LEU A 601 22.82 4.65 -1.24
N ALA A 602 22.21 5.81 -0.96
CA ALA A 602 22.91 7.03 -0.60
C ALA A 602 23.83 6.83 0.61
N ARG A 603 23.32 6.21 1.68
CA ARG A 603 24.11 5.87 2.88
C ARG A 603 25.30 4.97 2.53
N SER A 604 25.08 3.96 1.68
CA SER A 604 26.12 3.00 1.30
C SER A 604 27.20 3.62 0.41
N ALA A 605 26.82 4.51 -0.52
CA ALA A 605 27.75 5.29 -1.32
C ALA A 605 28.53 6.31 -0.46
N ALA A 606 27.85 7.01 0.44
CA ALA A 606 28.45 7.98 1.34
C ALA A 606 29.51 7.35 2.26
N LEU A 607 29.29 6.09 2.70
CA LEU A 607 30.28 5.32 3.46
C LEU A 607 31.57 5.11 2.67
N ILE A 608 31.47 4.76 1.39
CA ILE A 608 32.63 4.57 0.51
C ILE A 608 33.36 5.91 0.28
N LEU A 609 32.63 6.97 -0.02
CA LEU A 609 33.19 8.31 -0.20
C LEU A 609 33.91 8.80 1.06
N ALA A 610 33.32 8.60 2.24
CA ALA A 610 33.94 8.91 3.52
C ALA A 610 35.22 8.10 3.77
N SER A 611 35.24 6.81 3.42
CA SER A 611 36.45 5.97 3.53
C SER A 611 37.61 6.43 2.63
N GLN A 612 37.29 7.18 1.58
CA GLN A 612 38.25 7.80 0.65
C GLN A 612 38.57 9.26 1.04
N SER A 613 38.12 9.72 2.22
CA SER A 613 38.25 11.11 2.69
C SER A 613 37.58 12.15 1.78
N ASN A 614 36.64 11.73 0.93
CA ASN A 614 35.82 12.64 0.12
C ASN A 614 34.59 13.10 0.92
N TRP A 615 34.84 13.96 1.91
CA TRP A 615 33.84 14.42 2.86
C TRP A 615 32.76 15.30 2.21
N THR A 616 33.13 16.12 1.22
CA THR A 616 32.19 17.02 0.53
C THR A 616 31.08 16.24 -0.15
N ASP A 617 31.42 15.30 -1.03
CA ASP A 617 30.43 14.50 -1.76
C ASP A 617 29.63 13.58 -0.83
N SER A 618 30.29 13.00 0.18
CA SER A 618 29.62 12.18 1.21
C SER A 618 28.58 13.00 1.98
N SER A 619 28.94 14.21 2.41
CA SER A 619 28.05 15.10 3.15
C SER A 619 26.87 15.57 2.32
N GLN A 620 27.07 15.91 1.05
CA GLN A 620 25.98 16.32 0.16
C GLN A 620 24.96 15.18 -0.01
N LEU A 621 25.45 13.97 -0.27
CA LEU A 621 24.60 12.81 -0.48
C LEU A 621 23.78 12.44 0.77
N LEU A 622 24.40 12.50 1.96
CA LEU A 622 23.70 12.25 3.23
C LEU A 622 22.71 13.35 3.59
N GLN A 623 23.01 14.62 3.28
CA GLN A 623 22.07 15.73 3.45
C GLN A 623 20.79 15.51 2.65
N GLU A 624 20.92 15.19 1.36
CA GLU A 624 19.78 14.90 0.50
C GLU A 624 19.00 13.66 1.01
N ALA A 625 19.70 12.62 1.47
CA ALA A 625 19.07 11.44 2.05
C ALA A 625 18.27 11.75 3.33
N VAL A 626 18.78 12.60 4.22
CA VAL A 626 18.07 13.04 5.44
C VAL A 626 16.82 13.84 5.08
N THR A 627 16.87 14.70 4.04
CA THR A 627 15.67 15.45 3.61
C THR A 627 14.57 14.56 3.03
N LEU A 628 14.91 13.35 2.59
CA LEU A 628 13.95 12.40 2.04
C LEU A 628 13.27 11.54 3.13
N LEU A 629 13.85 11.44 4.34
CA LEU A 629 13.31 10.61 5.45
C LEU A 629 11.82 10.84 5.76
N PRO A 630 11.30 12.09 5.85
CA PRO A 630 9.89 12.32 6.16
C PRO A 630 8.93 11.70 5.14
N THR A 631 9.37 11.50 3.88
CA THR A 631 8.55 10.89 2.82
C THR A 631 8.40 9.37 2.98
N VAL A 632 9.27 8.73 3.77
CA VAL A 632 9.21 7.29 4.08
C VAL A 632 8.19 6.98 5.19
N SER A 633 7.79 8.01 5.95
CA SER A 633 6.88 7.89 7.09
C SER A 633 5.68 8.85 6.96
N PRO A 634 4.83 8.72 5.91
CA PRO A 634 3.67 9.59 5.72
C PRO A 634 2.70 9.53 6.91
N ARG A 635 1.97 10.63 7.15
CA ARG A 635 1.18 10.78 8.38
C ARG A 635 0.03 9.77 8.45
N SER A 636 -0.49 9.34 7.29
CA SER A 636 -1.56 8.36 7.16
C SER A 636 -1.19 6.96 7.65
N LEU A 637 0.10 6.61 7.74
CA LEU A 637 0.53 5.29 8.21
C LEU A 637 0.25 5.11 9.70
N LYS A 638 -0.03 3.85 10.07
CA LYS A 638 -0.09 3.43 11.47
C LYS A 638 1.29 3.57 12.12
N HIS A 639 1.29 3.79 13.42
CA HIS A 639 2.51 4.06 14.17
C HIS A 639 3.50 2.90 14.20
N THR A 640 2.99 1.67 14.19
CA THR A 640 3.80 0.45 14.10
C THR A 640 4.49 0.37 12.74
N ASP A 641 3.78 0.80 11.68
CA ASP A 641 4.33 0.84 10.34
C ASP A 641 5.40 1.92 10.18
N LYS A 642 5.18 3.11 10.75
CA LYS A 642 6.17 4.18 10.81
C LYS A 642 7.45 3.74 11.50
N GLN A 643 7.34 3.03 12.63
CA GLN A 643 8.49 2.48 13.36
C GLN A 643 9.31 1.54 12.49
N HIS A 644 8.69 0.51 11.91
CA HIS A 644 9.43 -0.44 11.09
C HIS A 644 10.09 0.24 9.88
N MET A 645 9.41 1.18 9.22
CA MET A 645 9.99 1.89 8.08
C MET A 645 11.21 2.71 8.48
N LEU A 646 11.22 3.31 9.68
CA LEU A 646 12.34 4.14 10.16
C LEU A 646 13.49 3.35 10.80
N SER A 647 13.26 2.10 11.26
CA SER A 647 14.27 1.32 11.97
C SER A 647 15.56 1.11 11.16
N GLY A 648 15.43 1.00 9.83
CA GLY A 648 16.56 0.83 8.90
C GLY A 648 17.44 2.08 8.71
N PHE A 649 17.08 3.22 9.30
CA PHE A 649 17.75 4.51 9.07
C PHE A 649 18.43 5.10 10.31
N ALA A 650 18.47 4.37 11.42
CA ALA A 650 19.21 4.79 12.62
C ALA A 650 20.66 5.18 12.30
N GLY A 651 21.08 6.32 12.85
CA GLY A 651 22.38 6.94 12.69
C GLY A 651 22.58 7.72 11.38
N LEU A 652 21.59 7.79 10.48
CA LEU A 652 21.73 8.50 9.20
C LEU A 652 22.01 10.00 9.41
N SER A 653 21.24 10.65 10.29
CA SER A 653 21.42 12.07 10.60
C SER A 653 22.73 12.36 11.32
N SER A 654 23.15 11.47 12.22
CA SER A 654 24.45 11.58 12.92
C SER A 654 25.62 11.45 11.96
N ALA A 655 25.52 10.54 10.98
CA ALA A 655 26.46 10.43 9.88
C ALA A 655 26.48 11.68 8.99
N ALA A 656 25.30 12.24 8.66
CA ALA A 656 25.18 13.46 7.86
C ALA A 656 25.83 14.66 8.54
N ALA A 657 25.57 14.86 9.84
CA ALA A 657 26.17 15.95 10.61
C ALA A 657 27.70 15.79 10.73
N ALA A 658 28.17 14.57 11.04
CA ALA A 658 29.59 14.26 11.17
C ALA A 658 30.36 14.48 9.86
N THR A 659 29.82 14.03 8.73
CA THR A 659 30.44 14.20 7.41
C THR A 659 30.44 15.66 6.95
N LEU A 660 29.37 16.42 7.26
CA LEU A 660 29.33 17.86 7.00
C LEU A 660 30.40 18.62 7.79
N LEU A 661 30.58 18.31 9.08
CA LEU A 661 31.65 18.92 9.89
C LEU A 661 33.04 18.57 9.36
N ASN A 662 33.28 17.33 8.92
CA ASN A 662 34.54 16.94 8.28
C ASN A 662 34.77 17.63 6.91
N ALA A 663 33.71 18.01 6.22
CA ALA A 663 33.79 18.80 4.99
C ALA A 663 34.02 20.31 5.25
N GLY A 664 34.10 20.74 6.51
CA GLY A 664 34.26 22.14 6.89
C GLY A 664 32.96 22.93 6.94
N GLY A 665 31.81 22.24 7.01
CA GLY A 665 30.51 22.87 7.25
C GLY A 665 30.38 23.49 8.64
N ASP A 666 29.40 24.36 8.82
CA ASP A 666 29.16 25.07 10.07
C ASP A 666 28.31 24.28 11.08
N ALA A 667 28.47 24.64 12.34
CA ALA A 667 27.81 23.99 13.48
C ALA A 667 26.28 23.99 13.38
N TYR A 668 25.69 25.09 12.93
CA TYR A 668 24.24 25.21 12.85
C TYR A 668 23.64 24.27 11.80
N HIS A 669 24.20 24.21 10.58
CA HIS A 669 23.66 23.32 9.55
C HIS A 669 23.82 21.84 9.93
N ALA A 670 24.94 21.46 10.57
CA ALA A 670 25.12 20.11 11.09
C ALA A 670 24.09 19.76 12.19
N LEU A 671 23.83 20.67 13.13
CA LEU A 671 22.80 20.50 14.15
C LEU A 671 21.39 20.42 13.53
N ARG A 672 21.11 21.24 12.50
CA ARG A 672 19.83 21.22 11.78
C ARG A 672 19.56 19.87 11.12
N LEU A 673 20.58 19.20 10.58
CA LEU A 673 20.44 17.84 10.04
C LEU A 673 20.11 16.81 11.13
N LEU A 674 20.72 16.95 12.31
CA LEU A 674 20.41 16.11 13.47
C LEU A 674 18.97 16.31 13.96
N GLU A 675 18.45 17.53 13.92
CA GLU A 675 17.05 17.82 14.30
C GLU A 675 16.06 17.37 13.21
N LEU A 676 16.46 17.37 11.94
CA LEU A 676 15.59 16.97 10.82
C LEU A 676 15.42 15.44 10.73
N GLY A 677 16.50 14.68 10.93
CA GLY A 677 16.50 13.23 10.74
C GLY A 677 16.25 12.39 11.99
N ARG A 678 16.04 13.01 13.16
CA ARG A 678 15.72 12.33 14.43
C ARG A 678 14.34 12.72 14.93
N GLY A 679 13.74 11.82 15.69
CA GLY A 679 12.40 12.01 16.24
C GLY A 679 11.39 12.33 15.15
N VAL A 680 11.48 11.70 13.98
CA VAL A 680 10.61 12.01 12.82
C VAL A 680 9.15 11.76 13.19
N ILE A 681 8.85 10.68 13.91
CA ILE A 681 7.50 10.35 14.39
C ILE A 681 7.02 11.40 15.39
N ALA A 682 7.85 11.72 16.38
CA ALA A 682 7.53 12.71 17.40
C ALA A 682 7.35 14.11 16.79
N GLY A 683 8.20 14.48 15.84
CA GLY A 683 8.17 15.73 15.09
C GLY A 683 6.90 15.88 14.26
N LEU A 684 6.50 14.85 13.52
CA LEU A 684 5.24 14.83 12.77
C LEU A 684 4.04 15.02 13.71
N LEU A 685 4.04 14.40 14.89
CA LEU A 685 2.98 14.58 15.87
C LEU A 685 2.96 15.97 16.48
N MET A 686 4.13 16.51 16.84
CA MET A 686 4.26 17.89 17.31
C MET A 686 3.81 18.90 16.24
N ASP A 687 4.06 18.62 14.96
CA ASP A 687 3.61 19.46 13.85
C ASP A 687 2.08 19.44 13.70
N MET A 688 1.47 18.26 13.83
CA MET A 688 0.01 18.10 13.82
C MET A 688 -0.64 18.79 15.04
N ARG A 689 -0.01 18.65 16.21
CA ARG A 689 -0.50 19.19 17.48
C ARG A 689 -0.02 20.60 17.78
N GLY A 690 0.74 21.20 16.87
CA GLY A 690 1.35 22.50 17.03
C GLY A 690 0.33 23.60 17.30
N ASP A 691 0.76 24.63 18.03
CA ASP A 691 -0.05 25.82 18.24
C ASP A 691 -0.26 26.55 16.90
N ILE A 692 -1.49 26.52 16.40
CA ILE A 692 -1.92 27.23 15.19
C ILE A 692 -2.63 28.55 15.52
N SER A 693 -2.56 29.05 16.75
CA SER A 693 -3.29 30.27 17.17
C SER A 693 -2.91 31.51 16.36
N ASP A 694 -1.66 31.62 15.91
CA ASP A 694 -1.24 32.72 15.02
C ASP A 694 -1.85 32.59 13.63
N VAL A 695 -1.86 31.37 13.07
CA VAL A 695 -2.54 31.08 11.82
C VAL A 695 -4.03 31.35 11.97
N LYS A 696 -4.65 30.96 13.09
CA LYS A 696 -6.07 31.22 13.37
C LYS A 696 -6.39 32.70 13.49
N ARG A 697 -5.49 33.50 14.05
CA ARG A 697 -5.65 34.96 14.19
C ARG A 697 -5.51 35.68 12.84
N ALA A 698 -4.55 35.28 12.02
CA ALA A 698 -4.26 35.94 10.73
C ALA A 698 -5.10 35.38 9.56
N HIS A 699 -5.32 34.06 9.53
CA HIS A 699 -5.94 33.30 8.45
C HIS A 699 -6.89 32.21 9.00
N PRO A 700 -8.06 32.59 9.57
CA PRO A 700 -8.96 31.66 10.26
C PRO A 700 -9.46 30.50 9.37
N ILE A 701 -9.72 30.74 8.08
CA ILE A 701 -10.18 29.70 7.14
C ILE A 701 -9.13 28.60 6.96
N LEU A 702 -7.85 28.98 6.78
CA LEU A 702 -6.75 28.01 6.64
C LEU A 702 -6.53 27.24 7.95
N ALA A 703 -6.72 27.89 9.10
CA ALA A 703 -6.62 27.24 10.39
C ALA A 703 -7.76 26.23 10.63
N ASP A 704 -9.00 26.58 10.29
CA ASP A 704 -10.15 25.68 10.45
C ASP A 704 -10.05 24.47 9.50
N GLU A 705 -9.58 24.68 8.26
CA GLU A 705 -9.28 23.59 7.32
C GLU A 705 -8.16 22.68 7.87
N PHE A 706 -7.10 23.25 8.46
CA PHE A 706 -6.02 22.50 9.09
C PHE A 706 -6.53 21.64 10.26
N ILE A 707 -7.37 22.21 11.13
CA ILE A 707 -7.99 21.48 12.25
C ILE A 707 -8.84 20.32 11.72
N SER A 708 -9.67 20.55 10.71
CA SER A 708 -10.54 19.53 10.13
C SER A 708 -9.73 18.36 9.57
N ILE A 709 -8.71 18.62 8.76
CA ILE A 709 -7.88 17.58 8.15
C ILE A 709 -7.07 16.84 9.23
N ARG A 710 -6.57 17.57 10.24
CA ARG A 710 -5.88 16.97 11.39
C ARG A 710 -6.78 16.00 12.15
N ASP A 711 -8.00 16.39 12.45
CA ASP A 711 -8.93 15.54 13.20
C ASP A 711 -9.37 14.32 12.39
N GLU A 712 -9.44 14.45 11.05
CA GLU A 712 -9.65 13.32 10.13
C GLU A 712 -8.47 12.33 10.14
N LEU A 713 -7.22 12.81 10.16
CA LEU A 713 -6.02 11.98 10.23
C LEU A 713 -5.84 11.29 11.60
N ASP A 714 -6.22 11.99 12.67
CA ASP A 714 -6.10 11.49 14.05
C ASP A 714 -7.28 10.61 14.48
N SER A 715 -8.39 10.60 13.75
CA SER A 715 -9.56 9.76 14.05
C SER A 715 -9.17 8.29 14.10
N PRO A 716 -9.44 7.52 15.17
CA PRO A 716 -9.03 6.12 15.28
C PRO A 716 -9.54 5.31 14.09
N GLY A 717 -8.66 4.52 13.49
CA GLY A 717 -8.98 3.77 12.28
C GLY A 717 -9.96 2.67 12.63
N ILE A 718 -10.82 2.29 11.68
CA ILE A 718 -11.63 1.08 11.84
C ILE A 718 -10.67 -0.07 12.15
N THR A 719 -10.74 -0.59 13.38
CA THR A 719 -9.87 -1.66 13.82
C THR A 719 -10.36 -2.94 13.16
N LEU A 720 -9.48 -3.74 12.58
CA LEU A 720 -9.84 -5.01 11.91
C LEU A 720 -10.66 -5.95 12.80
N GLN A 721 -10.53 -5.86 14.13
CA GLN A 721 -11.34 -6.61 15.10
C GLN A 721 -12.81 -6.19 15.17
N SER A 722 -13.16 -4.98 14.70
CA SER A 722 -14.54 -4.48 14.63
C SER A 722 -15.24 -4.83 13.32
N LEU A 723 -14.53 -5.44 12.36
CA LEU A 723 -15.10 -5.81 11.07
C LEU A 723 -15.76 -7.18 11.19
N SER A 724 -17.10 -7.19 11.16
CA SER A 724 -17.85 -8.41 10.89
C SER A 724 -17.47 -8.96 9.50
N SER A 725 -17.58 -10.29 9.31
CA SER A 725 -17.31 -10.98 8.04
C SER A 725 -18.20 -10.56 6.86
N THR A 726 -19.06 -9.54 7.05
CA THR A 726 -20.06 -9.03 6.11
C THR A 726 -19.72 -7.67 5.49
N GLU A 727 -18.63 -6.99 5.87
CA GLU A 727 -18.26 -5.72 5.22
C GLU A 727 -17.53 -5.92 3.88
N THR A 728 -17.98 -5.19 2.85
CA THR A 728 -17.44 -5.23 1.48
C THR A 728 -16.01 -4.68 1.42
N VAL A 729 -15.23 -5.12 0.42
CA VAL A 729 -13.83 -4.68 0.19
C VAL A 729 -13.74 -3.14 0.09
N SER A 730 -14.76 -2.52 -0.52
CA SER A 730 -14.90 -1.06 -0.62
C SER A 730 -15.03 -0.30 0.69
N SER A 731 -15.63 -0.86 1.74
CA SER A 731 -15.82 -0.16 3.04
C SER A 731 -14.48 0.20 3.66
N TRP A 732 -13.58 -0.78 3.72
CA TRP A 732 -12.22 -0.60 4.23
C TRP A 732 -11.39 0.30 3.31
N GLU A 733 -11.40 0.05 1.98
CA GLU A 733 -10.61 0.84 1.04
C GLU A 733 -11.03 2.32 1.08
N SER A 734 -12.34 2.61 1.22
CA SER A 734 -12.85 3.97 1.38
C SER A 734 -12.29 4.66 2.63
N SER A 735 -12.18 3.94 3.75
CA SER A 735 -11.57 4.47 4.98
C SER A 735 -10.06 4.70 4.84
N ALA A 736 -9.34 3.75 4.21
CA ALA A 736 -7.90 3.87 3.98
C ALA A 736 -7.56 4.97 2.97
N LYS A 737 -8.37 5.12 1.93
CA LYS A 737 -8.31 6.19 0.93
C LYS A 737 -8.52 7.55 1.57
N ARG A 738 -9.59 7.71 2.36
CA ARG A 738 -9.92 8.96 3.06
C ARG A 738 -8.74 9.51 3.87
N ARG A 739 -8.04 8.63 4.61
CA ARG A 739 -6.84 9.02 5.38
C ARG A 739 -5.66 9.46 4.50
N ARG A 740 -5.43 8.82 3.36
CA ARG A 740 -4.35 9.19 2.43
C ARG A 740 -4.66 10.51 1.73
N GLU A 741 -5.90 10.69 1.28
CA GLU A 741 -6.37 11.96 0.71
C GLU A 741 -6.28 13.09 1.74
N ALA A 742 -6.53 12.82 3.02
CA ALA A 742 -6.32 13.79 4.10
C ALA A 742 -4.84 14.19 4.24
N ASP A 743 -3.89 13.25 4.16
CA ASP A 743 -2.44 13.58 4.23
C ASP A 743 -1.96 14.39 3.02
N GLN A 744 -2.48 14.08 1.83
CA GLN A 744 -2.21 14.88 0.63
C GLN A 744 -2.78 16.29 0.75
N ARG A 745 -4.07 16.42 1.11
CA ARG A 745 -4.72 17.72 1.35
C ARG A 745 -3.98 18.53 2.41
N LEU A 746 -3.49 17.88 3.47
CA LEU A 746 -2.67 18.55 4.48
C LEU A 746 -1.37 19.09 3.90
N SER A 747 -0.66 18.32 3.08
CA SER A 747 0.59 18.74 2.46
C SER A 747 0.39 19.95 1.53
N GLU A 748 -0.70 19.95 0.76
CA GLU A 748 -1.10 21.09 -0.07
C GLU A 748 -1.47 22.31 0.79
N LEU A 749 -2.22 22.10 1.87
CA LEU A 749 -2.61 23.17 2.80
C LEU A 749 -1.39 23.79 3.51
N VAL A 750 -0.44 22.98 3.97
CA VAL A 750 0.82 23.46 4.56
C VAL A 750 1.57 24.34 3.57
N THR A 751 1.60 23.96 2.29
CA THR A 751 2.20 24.79 1.23
C THR A 751 1.47 26.12 1.08
N LYS A 752 0.14 26.12 1.12
CA LYS A 752 -0.68 27.36 1.08
C LYS A 752 -0.44 28.25 2.31
N ILE A 753 -0.28 27.68 3.50
CA ILE A 753 0.04 28.41 4.73
C ILE A 753 1.43 29.03 4.61
N ARG A 754 2.43 28.28 4.14
CA ARG A 754 3.80 28.79 3.95
C ARG A 754 3.92 29.92 2.94
N ALA A 755 3.01 29.98 1.97
CA ALA A 755 2.95 31.07 1.01
C ALA A 755 2.41 32.39 1.62
N GLN A 756 1.87 32.37 2.84
CA GLN A 756 1.40 33.58 3.53
C GLN A 756 2.55 34.36 4.19
N PRO A 757 2.52 35.70 4.18
CA PRO A 757 3.52 36.51 4.86
C PRO A 757 3.62 36.20 6.36
N GLY A 758 4.83 35.93 6.86
CA GLY A 758 5.08 35.61 8.27
C GLY A 758 4.91 34.13 8.65
N PHE A 759 4.58 33.25 7.69
CA PHE A 759 4.39 31.82 7.91
C PHE A 759 5.31 30.93 7.05
N ALA A 760 6.35 31.50 6.43
CA ALA A 760 7.27 30.76 5.56
C ALA A 760 7.91 29.54 6.24
N ASP A 761 8.17 29.64 7.54
CA ASP A 761 8.79 28.58 8.35
C ASP A 761 7.77 27.65 9.03
N PHE A 762 6.48 27.75 8.70
CA PHE A 762 5.42 26.94 9.32
C PHE A 762 5.72 25.43 9.18
N LEU A 763 5.85 24.73 10.31
CA LEU A 763 6.19 23.29 10.39
C LEU A 763 7.52 22.92 9.70
N LEU A 764 8.47 23.86 9.60
CA LEU A 764 9.86 23.57 9.22
C LEU A 764 10.74 23.36 10.48
N PRO A 765 11.94 22.77 10.33
CA PRO A 765 12.90 22.72 11.43
C PRO A 765 13.22 24.11 11.97
N PRO A 766 13.49 24.25 13.28
CA PRO A 766 13.73 25.55 13.90
C PRO A 766 14.90 26.29 13.23
N ALA A 767 14.72 27.59 13.02
CA ALA A 767 15.78 28.46 12.54
C ALA A 767 16.85 28.69 13.64
N ALA A 768 18.02 29.21 13.26
CA ALA A 768 19.15 29.39 14.19
C ALA A 768 18.77 30.24 15.42
N ASP A 769 18.01 31.31 15.22
CA ASP A 769 17.48 32.18 16.25
C ASP A 769 16.49 31.45 17.18
N GLU A 770 15.65 30.57 16.64
CA GLU A 770 14.75 29.74 17.45
C GLU A 770 15.52 28.72 18.31
N LEU A 771 16.59 28.12 17.78
CA LEU A 771 17.47 27.21 18.54
C LEU A 771 18.18 27.95 19.67
N MET A 772 18.73 29.14 19.40
CA MET A 772 19.40 29.97 20.41
C MET A 772 18.40 30.48 21.46
N ALA A 773 17.19 30.86 21.05
CA ALA A 773 16.12 31.24 21.98
C ALA A 773 15.70 30.06 22.90
N ALA A 774 15.79 28.82 22.41
CA ALA A 774 15.57 27.62 23.22
C ALA A 774 16.69 27.40 24.25
N ALA A 775 17.87 27.97 24.08
CA ALA A 775 18.98 27.91 25.03
C ALA A 775 19.01 29.08 26.04
N ASN A 776 17.95 29.89 26.11
CA ASN A 776 17.82 30.97 27.10
C ASN A 776 16.79 30.59 28.19
N PRO A 777 17.12 30.62 29.50
CA PRO A 777 18.40 31.03 30.09
C PRO A 777 19.47 29.94 30.16
N ASP A 778 19.09 28.67 29.97
CA ASP A 778 19.95 27.52 30.23
C ASP A 778 20.51 26.92 28.92
N PRO A 779 21.84 26.69 28.83
CA PRO A 779 22.47 26.14 27.64
C PRO A 779 22.04 24.69 27.34
N ILE A 780 22.09 24.33 26.06
CA ILE A 780 21.75 22.99 25.56
C ILE A 780 23.02 22.31 25.02
N VAL A 781 23.24 21.07 25.43
CA VAL A 781 24.30 20.20 24.93
C VAL A 781 23.68 19.04 24.15
N VAL A 782 23.90 19.04 22.84
CA VAL A 782 23.50 17.92 21.96
C VAL A 782 24.72 17.07 21.65
N VAL A 783 24.71 15.80 22.06
CA VAL A 783 25.87 14.90 21.85
C VAL A 783 25.61 14.02 20.63
N ASN A 784 26.41 14.23 19.59
CA ASN A 784 26.40 13.47 18.33
C ASN A 784 27.33 12.27 18.39
N LEU A 785 26.76 11.09 18.14
CA LEU A 785 27.47 9.82 18.09
C LEU A 785 27.48 9.31 16.65
N SER A 786 28.68 9.26 16.04
CA SER A 786 28.87 8.79 14.66
C SER A 786 30.20 8.05 14.52
N SER A 787 30.29 7.16 13.53
CA SER A 787 31.50 6.38 13.24
C SER A 787 32.62 7.22 12.63
N TYR A 788 32.33 8.45 12.17
CA TYR A 788 33.32 9.33 11.53
C TYR A 788 33.98 10.30 12.51
N ARG A 789 33.17 10.86 13.43
CA ARG A 789 33.55 11.76 14.51
C ARG A 789 32.42 11.83 15.53
N CYS A 790 32.75 12.09 16.78
CA CYS A 790 31.77 12.35 17.83
C CYS A 790 31.92 13.77 18.34
N ASP A 791 30.80 14.44 18.58
CA ASP A 791 30.77 15.89 18.82
C ASP A 791 29.76 16.26 19.89
N ALA A 792 29.99 17.38 20.57
CA ALA A 792 29.00 18.08 21.37
C ALA A 792 28.67 19.44 20.72
N PHE A 793 27.41 19.64 20.35
CA PHE A 793 26.89 20.95 19.98
C PHE A 793 26.51 21.69 21.26
N LEU A 794 27.18 22.81 21.50
CA LEU A 794 26.91 23.72 22.60
C LEU A 794 26.06 24.86 22.05
N VAL A 795 24.78 24.89 22.45
CA VAL A 795 23.83 25.92 22.04
C VAL A 795 23.66 26.88 23.22
N GLU A 796 24.01 28.13 22.98
CA GLU A 796 23.89 29.26 23.92
C GLU A 796 22.99 30.33 23.29
N PHE A 797 22.63 31.37 24.06
CA PHE A 797 21.74 32.43 23.57
C PHE A 797 22.37 33.29 22.45
N ASP A 798 23.70 33.28 22.34
CA ASP A 798 24.50 34.11 21.43
C ASP A 798 25.22 33.30 20.33
N GLY A 799 25.15 31.96 20.35
CA GLY A 799 25.74 31.15 19.29
C GLY A 799 25.58 29.63 19.44
N VAL A 800 25.93 28.92 18.37
CA VAL A 800 26.06 27.46 18.33
C VAL A 800 27.52 27.11 18.07
N ARG A 801 28.15 26.40 19.00
CA ARG A 801 29.55 25.94 18.91
C ARG A 801 29.61 24.43 18.86
N VAL A 802 30.67 23.88 18.25
CA VAL A 802 30.93 22.44 18.21
C VAL A 802 32.23 22.14 18.96
N LEU A 803 32.17 21.14 19.84
CA LEU A 803 33.31 20.58 20.54
C LEU A 803 33.49 19.12 20.09
N GLU A 804 34.64 18.80 19.52
CA GLU A 804 34.96 17.41 19.17
C GLU A 804 35.28 16.60 20.44
N LEU A 805 34.74 15.37 20.53
CA LEU A 805 34.89 14.47 21.67
C LEU A 805 35.69 13.22 21.26
N PRO A 806 37.03 13.29 21.18
CA PRO A 806 37.86 12.21 20.63
C PRO A 806 37.90 10.95 21.52
N ALA A 807 37.57 11.06 22.80
CA ALA A 807 37.49 9.94 23.73
C ALA A 807 36.16 9.16 23.62
N LEU A 808 35.20 9.67 22.85
CA LEU A 808 33.89 9.06 22.62
C LEU A 808 33.86 8.33 21.27
N THR A 809 33.59 7.03 21.29
CA THR A 809 33.41 6.21 20.08
C THR A 809 32.15 5.35 20.17
N ILE A 810 31.58 4.97 19.02
CA ILE A 810 30.41 4.07 18.95
C ILE A 810 30.70 2.73 19.63
N GLU A 811 31.87 2.16 19.39
CA GLU A 811 32.27 0.85 19.90
C GLU A 811 32.32 0.85 21.43
N GLU A 812 32.85 1.93 22.02
CA GLU A 812 32.92 2.07 23.48
C GLU A 812 31.52 2.30 24.06
N VAL A 813 30.67 3.16 23.46
CA VAL A 813 29.27 3.31 23.90
C VAL A 813 28.53 1.98 23.88
N GLN A 814 28.66 1.21 22.80
CA GLN A 814 28.01 -0.10 22.69
C GLN A 814 28.52 -1.08 23.74
N LYS A 815 29.82 -1.07 24.03
CA LYS A 815 30.43 -1.89 25.09
C LYS A 815 29.87 -1.48 26.46
N GLN A 816 29.86 -0.19 26.77
CA GLN A 816 29.34 0.34 28.02
C GLN A 816 27.85 0.01 28.23
N VAL A 817 27.02 0.14 27.19
CA VAL A 817 25.59 -0.23 27.26
C VAL A 817 25.41 -1.73 27.44
N ARG A 818 26.19 -2.57 26.74
CA ARG A 818 26.16 -4.03 26.93
C ARG A 818 26.57 -4.42 28.35
N ASP A 819 27.66 -3.83 28.84
CA ASP A 819 28.18 -4.10 30.19
C ASP A 819 27.18 -3.64 31.26
N LEU A 820 26.53 -2.49 31.07
CA LEU A 820 25.47 -2.01 31.94
C LEU A 820 24.25 -2.95 31.97
N ARG A 821 23.89 -3.57 30.84
CA ARG A 821 22.79 -4.55 30.75
C ARG A 821 23.14 -5.90 31.37
N LEU A 822 24.40 -6.34 31.24
CA LEU A 822 24.88 -7.65 31.69
C LEU A 822 25.39 -7.66 33.13
N SER A 823 26.00 -6.56 33.57
CA SER A 823 26.67 -6.46 34.85
C SER A 823 25.68 -6.15 35.98
N ARG A 824 25.82 -6.92 37.07
CA ARG A 824 25.11 -6.72 38.33
C ARG A 824 26.02 -6.11 39.42
N SER A 825 27.19 -5.56 39.05
CA SER A 825 28.19 -5.09 40.02
C SER A 825 28.34 -3.56 40.05
N SER A 826 28.55 -3.00 41.25
CA SER A 826 28.76 -1.56 41.47
C SER A 826 30.05 -1.02 40.84
N ALA A 827 31.11 -1.84 40.76
CA ALA A 827 32.38 -1.48 40.14
C ALA A 827 32.23 -1.12 38.65
N SER A 828 31.35 -1.81 37.93
CA SER A 828 31.07 -1.56 36.50
C SER A 828 30.35 -0.24 36.26
N LEU A 829 29.50 0.19 37.20
CA LEU A 829 28.80 1.47 37.11
C LEU A 829 29.75 2.64 37.44
N SER A 830 30.58 2.49 38.48
CA SER A 830 31.57 3.53 38.82
C SER A 830 32.51 3.80 37.63
N SER A 831 32.99 2.77 36.95
CA SER A 831 33.84 2.94 35.76
C SER A 831 33.08 3.62 34.60
N LEU A 832 31.80 3.29 34.41
CA LEU A 832 30.94 3.94 33.41
C LEU A 832 30.78 5.43 33.70
N LEU A 833 30.47 5.81 34.94
CA LEU A 833 30.26 7.21 35.32
C LEU A 833 31.54 8.05 35.21
N GLN A 834 32.70 7.48 35.53
CA GLN A 834 34.00 8.12 35.33
C GLN A 834 34.32 8.29 33.84
N TRP A 835 34.06 7.26 33.02
CA TRP A 835 34.24 7.37 31.58
C TRP A 835 33.31 8.42 30.95
N LEU A 836 32.02 8.47 31.32
CA LEU A 836 31.09 9.50 30.85
C LEU A 836 31.54 10.90 31.25
N TRP A 837 32.19 11.04 32.41
CA TRP A 837 32.75 12.30 32.86
C TRP A 837 33.90 12.73 31.97
N ASP A 838 34.92 11.88 31.84
CA ASP A 838 36.14 12.20 31.08
C ASP A 838 35.86 12.38 29.58
N ALA A 839 35.00 11.54 29.01
CA ALA A 839 34.76 11.52 27.57
C ALA A 839 33.73 12.56 27.09
N ILE A 840 32.79 12.98 27.96
CA ILE A 840 31.65 13.81 27.55
C ILE A 840 31.45 15.00 28.49
N ALA A 841 31.10 14.73 29.74
CA ALA A 841 30.52 15.76 30.60
C ALA A 841 31.54 16.83 31.00
N HIS A 842 32.75 16.44 31.40
CA HIS A 842 33.81 17.37 31.80
C HIS A 842 34.25 18.31 30.66
N PRO A 843 34.56 17.82 29.44
CA PRO A 843 34.85 18.69 28.30
C PRO A 843 33.72 19.67 27.99
N CYS A 844 32.46 19.21 28.01
CA CYS A 844 31.30 20.06 27.69
C CYS A 844 31.09 21.15 28.75
N LEU A 845 31.14 20.79 30.04
CA LEU A 845 30.93 21.73 31.14
C LEU A 845 32.04 22.80 31.19
N ASN A 846 33.30 22.42 30.99
CA ASN A 846 34.39 23.39 30.94
C ASN A 846 34.25 24.34 29.75
N ALA A 847 33.85 23.84 28.57
CA ALA A 847 33.63 24.68 27.39
C ALA A 847 32.46 25.68 27.54
N LEU A 848 31.50 25.38 28.43
CA LEU A 848 30.41 26.26 28.85
C LEU A 848 30.79 27.17 30.04
N GLY A 849 32.00 27.05 30.59
CA GLY A 849 32.47 27.85 31.74
C GLY A 849 32.02 27.32 33.11
N PHE A 850 31.47 26.11 33.19
CA PHE A 850 31.08 25.44 34.44
C PHE A 850 32.25 24.64 35.03
N GLU A 851 33.34 25.33 35.38
CA GLU A 851 34.54 24.71 35.98
C GLU A 851 34.35 24.36 37.46
N ASP A 852 33.59 25.18 38.19
CA ASP A 852 33.27 25.01 39.61
C ASP A 852 31.74 24.90 39.84
N THR A 853 31.33 24.62 41.09
CA THR A 853 29.92 24.63 41.49
C THR A 853 29.32 26.02 41.31
N ILE A 854 28.41 26.15 40.34
CA ILE A 854 27.63 27.39 40.15
C ILE A 854 26.23 27.16 40.73
N PRO A 855 25.83 27.91 41.79
CA PRO A 855 24.48 27.80 42.33
C PRO A 855 23.44 28.04 41.24
N ASP A 856 22.46 27.15 41.16
CA ASP A 856 21.29 27.24 40.29
C ASP A 856 21.57 27.15 38.77
N ALA A 857 22.81 26.88 38.35
CA ALA A 857 23.11 26.62 36.95
C ALA A 857 22.45 25.32 36.47
N ARG A 858 21.84 25.34 35.28
CA ARG A 858 21.18 24.18 34.67
C ARG A 858 21.71 23.93 33.26
N VAL A 859 21.80 22.66 32.87
CA VAL A 859 22.16 22.22 31.52
C VAL A 859 21.12 21.25 30.99
N TRP A 860 20.82 21.37 29.70
CA TRP A 860 19.98 20.44 28.97
C TRP A 860 20.80 19.45 28.15
N TRP A 861 20.63 18.16 28.41
CA TRP A 861 21.29 17.08 27.70
C TRP A 861 20.36 16.49 26.63
N ILE A 862 20.82 16.47 25.38
CA ILE A 862 20.14 15.83 24.25
C ILE A 862 21.10 14.80 23.63
N PRO A 863 21.20 13.60 24.20
CA PRO A 863 22.02 12.53 23.63
C PRO A 863 21.43 11.97 22.31
N THR A 864 22.28 11.44 21.44
CA THR A 864 21.90 10.71 20.21
C THR A 864 22.04 9.20 20.37
N GLY A 865 21.22 8.43 19.65
CA GLY A 865 21.34 6.97 19.60
C GLY A 865 21.38 6.30 20.97
N LEU A 866 22.29 5.34 21.14
CA LEU A 866 22.44 4.56 22.37
C LEU A 866 22.89 5.37 23.59
N LEU A 867 23.46 6.57 23.41
CA LEU A 867 23.81 7.45 24.54
C LEU A 867 22.59 7.90 25.35
N SER A 868 21.39 7.85 24.75
CA SER A 868 20.13 8.15 25.45
C SER A 868 19.84 7.21 26.62
N GLN A 869 20.47 6.03 26.65
CA GLN A 869 20.34 5.07 27.74
C GLN A 869 21.33 5.30 28.90
N LEU A 870 22.26 6.26 28.77
CA LEU A 870 23.33 6.50 29.74
C LEU A 870 23.08 7.76 30.59
N PRO A 871 23.39 7.75 31.90
CA PRO A 871 23.03 8.82 32.82
C PRO A 871 24.08 9.94 32.83
N LEU A 872 24.12 10.75 31.77
CA LEU A 872 25.02 11.92 31.70
C LEU A 872 24.97 12.82 32.95
N HIS A 873 23.79 13.00 33.56
CA HIS A 873 23.61 13.78 34.78
C HIS A 873 24.33 13.24 36.02
N ALA A 874 24.72 11.96 36.02
CA ALA A 874 25.43 11.30 37.11
C ALA A 874 26.90 11.05 36.80
N ALA A 875 27.40 11.49 35.64
CA ALA A 875 28.80 11.35 35.28
C ALA A 875 29.70 12.04 36.32
N GLY A 876 30.75 11.33 36.77
CA GLY A 876 31.72 11.90 37.70
C GLY A 876 32.49 10.90 38.57
N TYR A 877 33.47 11.44 39.28
CA TYR A 877 34.20 10.78 40.35
C TYR A 877 33.48 11.01 41.69
N HIS A 878 32.60 10.07 42.05
CA HIS A 878 31.77 10.13 43.28
C HIS A 878 32.58 9.86 44.55
N THR A 879 33.47 10.78 44.90
CA THR A 879 34.28 10.76 46.12
C THR A 879 33.76 11.78 47.13
N MET A 880 33.97 11.54 48.43
CA MET A 880 33.55 12.49 49.46
C MET A 880 34.23 13.84 49.27
N GLY A 881 33.43 14.89 49.04
CA GLY A 881 33.90 16.28 48.93
C GLY A 881 34.49 16.68 47.58
N GLY A 882 34.44 15.83 46.55
CA GLY A 882 34.88 16.16 45.19
C GLY A 882 33.86 17.01 44.43
N SER A 883 34.34 17.90 43.55
CA SER A 883 33.52 18.69 42.59
C SER A 883 33.59 18.13 41.16
N GLU A 884 34.23 16.98 40.96
CA GLU A 884 34.41 16.31 39.67
C GLU A 884 33.19 15.44 39.31
N THR A 885 31.99 15.99 39.48
CA THR A 885 30.75 15.34 39.08
C THR A 885 29.80 16.36 38.47
N VAL A 886 28.96 15.91 37.53
CA VAL A 886 27.91 16.77 36.96
C VAL A 886 26.96 17.23 38.06
N LEU A 887 26.63 16.34 38.99
CA LEU A 887 25.73 16.58 40.12
C LEU A 887 26.24 17.65 41.10
N ASP A 888 27.55 17.87 41.19
CA ASP A 888 28.11 18.93 42.03
C ASP A 888 28.33 20.25 41.26
N ARG A 889 28.30 20.23 39.92
CA ARG A 889 28.51 21.44 39.10
C ARG A 889 27.22 22.10 38.61
N VAL A 890 26.26 21.32 38.11
CA VAL A 890 25.03 21.83 37.47
C VAL A 890 23.81 20.94 37.74
N MET A 891 22.62 21.53 37.68
CA MET A 891 21.37 20.79 37.57
C MET A 891 21.20 20.27 36.14
N SER A 892 20.74 19.02 35.99
CA SER A 892 20.58 18.41 34.67
C SER A 892 19.12 18.20 34.30
N SER A 893 18.79 18.41 33.03
CA SER A 893 17.51 18.04 32.43
C SER A 893 17.73 17.43 31.05
N TYR A 894 16.78 16.65 30.57
CA TYR A 894 16.86 15.96 29.29
C TYR A 894 15.75 16.42 28.36
N ALA A 895 16.04 16.37 27.06
CA ALA A 895 15.03 16.50 26.02
C ALA A 895 15.33 15.52 24.89
N SER A 896 14.29 15.09 24.18
CA SER A 896 14.41 14.21 23.01
C SER A 896 14.94 14.95 21.78
N SER A 897 14.65 16.25 21.66
CA SER A 897 15.18 17.13 20.62
C SER A 897 15.05 18.60 21.05
N ILE A 898 15.72 19.52 20.35
CA ILE A 898 15.53 20.96 20.61
C ILE A 898 14.12 21.36 20.19
N LYS A 899 13.59 20.78 19.11
CA LYS A 899 12.19 20.97 18.70
C LYS A 899 11.19 20.59 19.81
N ALA A 900 11.43 19.52 20.56
CA ALA A 900 10.61 19.13 21.71
C ALA A 900 10.62 20.19 22.82
N LEU A 901 11.80 20.78 23.07
CA LEU A 901 12.00 21.84 24.04
C LEU A 901 11.23 23.12 23.65
N ILE A 902 11.36 23.53 22.38
CA ILE A 902 10.66 24.69 21.80
C ILE A 902 9.15 24.48 21.89
N TYR A 903 8.68 23.28 21.51
CA TYR A 903 7.28 22.92 21.57
C TYR A 903 6.72 23.10 22.99
N GLY A 904 7.40 22.55 24.01
CA GLY A 904 6.98 22.72 25.40
C GLY A 904 6.98 24.18 25.85
N ARG A 905 8.03 24.96 25.51
CA ARG A 905 8.16 26.38 25.89
C ARG A 905 7.07 27.26 25.30
N ARG A 906 6.69 27.04 24.04
CA ARG A 906 5.64 27.83 23.36
C ARG A 906 4.27 27.63 23.99
N HIS A 907 3.94 26.41 24.40
CA HIS A 907 2.68 26.09 25.08
C HIS A 907 2.55 26.81 26.44
N ARG A 908 3.67 27.14 27.11
CA ARG A 908 3.69 27.92 28.35
C ARG A 908 3.28 29.38 28.14
N VAL A 909 3.84 30.05 27.13
CA VAL A 909 3.74 31.52 26.96
C VAL A 909 2.32 31.98 26.63
N ARG A 910 1.51 31.15 25.99
CA ARG A 910 0.20 31.53 25.43
C ARG A 910 -1.02 31.02 26.20
N ARG A 911 -0.81 30.48 27.39
CA ARG A 911 -1.87 29.99 28.27
C ARG A 911 -2.88 31.10 28.59
N SER A 912 -4.15 30.87 28.27
CA SER A 912 -5.26 31.68 28.77
C SER A 912 -5.56 31.32 30.22
N PRO A 913 -5.94 32.28 31.08
CA PRO A 913 -6.16 32.06 32.52
C PRO A 913 -7.50 31.36 32.78
N GLY A 914 -7.63 30.09 32.37
CA GLY A 914 -8.69 29.20 32.83
C GLY A 914 -8.38 28.66 34.24
N PRO A 915 -9.40 28.15 34.98
CA PRO A 915 -9.17 27.55 36.30
C PRO A 915 -8.24 26.34 36.17
N LEU A 916 -7.10 26.41 36.85
CA LEU A 916 -6.16 25.31 36.98
C LEU A 916 -6.84 24.13 37.67
N SER A 917 -6.69 22.92 37.12
CA SER A 917 -7.10 21.72 37.86
C SER A 917 -6.34 21.63 39.19
N ASP A 918 -7.06 21.24 40.23
CA ASP A 918 -6.55 21.00 41.57
C ASP A 918 -6.26 19.51 41.82
N GLN A 919 -6.41 18.63 40.82
CA GLN A 919 -6.39 17.18 41.07
C GLN A 919 -4.98 16.58 40.97
N ALA A 920 -4.60 15.77 41.97
CA ALA A 920 -3.43 14.89 41.92
C ALA A 920 -3.89 13.45 41.76
N LEU A 921 -3.66 12.86 40.59
CA LEU A 921 -3.97 11.45 40.29
C LEU A 921 -2.83 10.57 40.81
N LEU A 922 -3.10 9.77 41.85
CA LEU A 922 -2.14 8.92 42.52
C LEU A 922 -2.48 7.45 42.31
N VAL A 923 -1.59 6.70 41.67
CA VAL A 923 -1.73 5.28 41.34
C VAL A 923 -0.62 4.49 42.03
N ALA A 924 -1.00 3.57 42.93
CA ALA A 924 -0.10 2.65 43.61
C ALA A 924 -0.44 1.21 43.23
N MET A 925 0.53 0.47 42.71
CA MET A 925 0.41 -0.95 42.36
C MET A 925 1.17 -1.81 43.38
N LEU A 926 0.49 -2.18 44.47
CA LEU A 926 1.05 -3.09 45.48
C LEU A 926 1.18 -4.52 44.93
N GLU A 927 0.07 -5.04 44.38
CA GLU A 927 0.00 -6.35 43.73
C GLU A 927 -0.26 -6.13 42.24
N THR A 928 0.63 -6.67 41.40
CA THR A 928 0.46 -6.69 39.94
C THR A 928 0.43 -8.14 39.48
N PRO A 929 -0.55 -8.56 38.64
CA PRO A 929 -0.66 -9.97 38.22
C PRO A 929 0.63 -10.53 37.62
N ASP A 930 1.08 -11.70 38.09
CA ASP A 930 2.33 -12.42 37.73
C ASP A 930 3.65 -11.66 37.96
N GLN A 931 3.62 -10.58 38.73
CA GLN A 931 4.80 -9.82 39.11
C GLN A 931 5.07 -9.92 40.61
N ARG A 932 6.19 -9.34 41.04
CA ARG A 932 6.57 -9.27 42.45
C ARG A 932 5.75 -8.21 43.19
N VAL A 933 5.71 -8.30 44.52
CA VAL A 933 4.92 -7.40 45.36
C VAL A 933 5.76 -6.18 45.75
N LEU A 934 5.27 -4.98 45.45
CA LEU A 934 5.97 -3.72 45.75
C LEU A 934 5.47 -3.12 47.07
N ASN A 935 6.04 -3.58 48.17
CA ASN A 935 5.61 -3.22 49.52
C ASN A 935 5.67 -1.71 49.82
N PHE A 936 6.56 -0.95 49.17
CA PHE A 936 6.73 0.49 49.40
C PHE A 936 6.01 1.36 48.35
N ALA A 937 5.41 0.79 47.31
CA ALA A 937 4.63 1.56 46.33
C ALA A 937 3.41 2.25 46.97
N ALA A 938 2.75 1.57 47.91
CA ALA A 938 1.67 2.16 48.71
C ALA A 938 2.19 3.25 49.67
N ASP A 939 3.35 3.02 50.29
CA ASP A 939 3.98 3.99 51.20
C ASP A 939 4.39 5.28 50.47
N GLU A 940 4.94 5.17 49.25
CA GLU A 940 5.29 6.31 48.40
C GLU A 940 4.09 7.20 48.10
N VAL A 941 2.99 6.59 47.63
CA VAL A 941 1.75 7.32 47.31
C VAL A 941 1.13 7.94 48.56
N GLU A 942 1.18 7.26 49.71
CA GLU A 942 0.67 7.83 50.97
C GLU A 942 1.50 9.02 51.47
N VAL A 943 2.83 9.02 51.24
CA VAL A 943 3.67 10.20 51.52
C VAL A 943 3.28 11.38 50.62
N VAL A 944 3.12 11.16 49.32
CA VAL A 944 2.71 12.21 48.36
C VAL A 944 1.31 12.74 48.69
N LYS A 945 0.37 11.84 49.03
CA LYS A 945 -1.01 12.18 49.41
C LYS A 945 -1.08 13.10 50.62
N LYS A 946 -0.20 12.91 51.62
CA LYS A 946 -0.10 13.80 52.79
C LYS A 946 0.42 15.20 52.44
N LEU A 947 1.25 15.32 51.40
CA LEU A 947 1.79 16.59 50.93
C LEU A 947 0.82 17.35 50.00
N CYS A 948 -0.10 16.66 49.33
CA CYS A 948 -1.06 17.25 48.38
C CYS A 948 -1.86 18.45 48.94
N PRO A 949 -2.46 18.40 50.15
CA PRO A 949 -3.18 19.55 50.70
C PRO A 949 -2.31 20.81 50.86
N SER A 950 -1.04 20.63 51.19
CA SER A 950 -0.08 21.75 51.32
C SER A 950 0.28 22.37 49.97
N LEU A 951 0.16 21.59 48.89
CA LEU A 951 0.33 22.02 47.50
C LEU A 951 -0.96 22.58 46.87
N GLN A 952 -2.04 22.70 47.65
CA GLN A 952 -3.39 23.04 47.17
C GLN A 952 -3.92 22.05 46.12
N LEU A 953 -3.57 20.77 46.29
CA LEU A 953 -4.01 19.67 45.43
C LEU A 953 -4.93 18.71 46.19
N ARG A 954 -5.96 18.23 45.49
CA ARG A 954 -6.89 17.20 45.92
C ARG A 954 -6.45 15.84 45.39
N PRO A 955 -6.02 14.90 46.26
CA PRO A 955 -5.58 13.59 45.82
C PRO A 955 -6.76 12.71 45.38
N ILE A 956 -6.60 12.00 44.27
CA ILE A 956 -7.57 11.06 43.70
C ILE A 956 -6.85 9.74 43.42
N SER A 957 -7.44 8.63 43.87
CA SER A 957 -6.96 7.28 43.60
C SER A 957 -8.11 6.48 42.98
N PRO A 958 -8.23 6.44 41.65
CA PRO A 958 -9.24 5.64 40.96
C PRO A 958 -8.89 4.15 41.02
N ALA A 959 -9.78 3.28 40.54
CA ALA A 959 -9.45 1.89 40.29
C ALA A 959 -8.28 1.80 39.28
N ASN A 960 -7.32 0.92 39.54
CA ASN A 960 -6.06 0.79 38.81
C ASN A 960 -6.24 0.07 37.46
N ARG A 961 -7.14 0.58 36.62
CA ARG A 961 -7.47 0.05 35.29
C ARG A 961 -7.31 1.13 34.23
N LYS A 962 -6.91 0.76 33.02
CA LYS A 962 -6.55 1.70 31.94
C LYS A 962 -7.59 2.81 31.73
N ASP A 963 -8.86 2.45 31.49
CA ASP A 963 -9.92 3.42 31.15
C ASP A 963 -10.16 4.44 32.28
N ASN A 964 -10.07 4.01 33.54
CA ASN A 964 -10.24 4.87 34.69
C ASN A 964 -9.07 5.83 34.87
N VAL A 965 -7.84 5.34 34.68
CA VAL A 965 -6.62 6.14 34.76
C VAL A 965 -6.61 7.21 33.65
N LEU A 966 -6.88 6.83 32.40
CA LEU A 966 -6.93 7.77 31.27
C LEU A 966 -8.00 8.85 31.45
N LYS A 967 -9.19 8.48 31.94
CA LYS A 967 -10.27 9.43 32.22
C LYS A 967 -9.88 10.50 33.26
N HIS A 968 -9.22 10.10 34.35
CA HIS A 968 -8.79 11.05 35.38
C HIS A 968 -7.53 11.83 34.96
N MET A 969 -6.72 11.28 34.05
CA MET A 969 -5.53 11.95 33.53
C MET A 969 -5.87 13.24 32.77
N GLN A 970 -7.01 13.27 32.06
CA GLN A 970 -7.53 14.47 31.36
C GLN A 970 -7.80 15.65 32.29
N ALA A 971 -8.09 15.38 33.56
CA ALA A 971 -8.44 16.40 34.54
C ALA A 971 -7.36 16.57 35.60
N CYS A 972 -6.20 15.92 35.52
CA CYS A 972 -5.19 16.00 36.56
C CYS A 972 -4.19 17.16 36.33
N ARG A 973 -3.67 17.71 37.42
CA ARG A 973 -2.50 18.61 37.40
C ARG A 973 -1.22 17.85 37.68
N ILE A 974 -1.29 16.81 38.51
CA ILE A 974 -0.17 15.91 38.78
C ILE A 974 -0.64 14.48 38.55
N PHE A 975 0.18 13.70 37.86
CA PHE A 975 0.06 12.24 37.77
C PHE A 975 1.26 11.62 38.49
N HIS A 976 1.01 10.78 39.49
CA HIS A 976 2.05 10.03 40.18
C HIS A 976 1.74 8.53 40.07
N PHE A 977 2.64 7.77 39.47
CA PHE A 977 2.55 6.33 39.31
C PHE A 977 3.68 5.64 40.08
N ALA A 978 3.33 4.75 41.00
CA ALA A 978 4.25 3.87 41.71
C ALA A 978 3.90 2.41 41.38
N GLY A 979 4.74 1.74 40.61
CA GLY A 979 4.45 0.40 40.13
C GLY A 979 5.50 -0.17 39.17
N HIS A 980 5.11 -1.19 38.42
CA HIS A 980 5.95 -1.80 37.39
C HIS A 980 5.79 -1.13 36.03
N GLY A 981 6.91 -1.00 35.31
CA GLY A 981 6.96 -0.66 33.90
C GLY A 981 7.46 -1.86 33.10
N HIS A 982 7.06 -1.95 31.83
CA HIS A 982 7.59 -2.93 30.89
C HIS A 982 8.02 -2.21 29.61
N SER A 983 9.28 -2.42 29.21
CA SER A 983 9.83 -1.93 27.94
C SER A 983 9.85 -3.08 26.94
N ASP A 984 9.27 -2.84 25.76
CA ASP A 984 9.24 -3.80 24.66
C ASP A 984 10.38 -3.47 23.67
N PRO A 985 11.42 -4.31 23.55
CA PRO A 985 12.57 -4.03 22.68
C PRO A 985 12.30 -4.30 21.20
N GLU A 986 11.25 -5.05 20.86
CA GLU A 986 10.86 -5.31 19.46
C GLU A 986 9.89 -4.25 18.96
N GLU A 987 8.98 -3.80 19.83
CA GLU A 987 7.95 -2.82 19.50
C GLU A 987 7.83 -1.74 20.60
N PRO A 988 8.70 -0.71 20.61
CA PRO A 988 8.77 0.28 21.69
C PRO A 988 7.44 0.98 22.01
N SER A 989 6.53 1.14 21.03
CA SER A 989 5.19 1.71 21.28
C SER A 989 4.29 0.86 22.18
N ARG A 990 4.59 -0.43 22.37
CA ARG A 990 3.86 -1.34 23.27
C ARG A 990 4.41 -1.34 24.70
N SER A 991 5.53 -0.66 24.92
CA SER A 991 6.03 -0.39 26.28
C SER A 991 4.91 0.24 27.12
N CYS A 992 4.72 -0.24 28.34
CA CYS A 992 3.51 0.05 29.11
C CYS A 992 3.76 0.19 30.61
N LEU A 993 2.82 0.88 31.27
CA LEU A 993 2.67 0.84 32.72
C LEU A 993 1.75 -0.34 33.08
N LEU A 994 2.19 -1.19 34.01
CA LEU A 994 1.44 -2.37 34.40
C LEU A 994 0.35 -2.01 35.42
N LEU A 995 -0.88 -1.90 34.93
CA LEU A 995 -2.12 -1.75 35.72
C LEU A 995 -2.74 -3.13 36.02
N GLU A 996 -3.88 -3.19 36.71
CA GLU A 996 -4.56 -4.46 37.03
C GLU A 996 -4.95 -5.26 35.78
N ASP A 997 -5.35 -4.57 34.71
CA ASP A 997 -5.81 -5.14 33.44
C ASP A 997 -4.71 -5.26 32.37
N TRP A 998 -3.43 -5.18 32.74
CA TRP A 998 -2.31 -5.08 31.79
C TRP A 998 -2.19 -6.24 30.79
N LYS A 999 -2.68 -7.43 31.12
CA LYS A 999 -2.65 -8.60 30.22
C LYS A 999 -3.66 -8.52 29.09
N GLU A 1000 -4.82 -7.90 29.35
CA GLU A 1000 -5.92 -7.81 28.40
C GLU A 1000 -5.98 -6.43 27.72
N ASN A 1001 -5.69 -5.36 28.48
CA ASN A 1001 -5.77 -3.98 28.02
C ASN A 1001 -4.66 -3.11 28.66
N PRO A 1002 -3.38 -3.27 28.25
CA PRO A 1002 -2.27 -2.51 28.79
C PRO A 1002 -2.37 -1.00 28.46
N LEU A 1003 -1.85 -0.17 29.38
CA LEU A 1003 -1.65 1.28 29.15
C LEU A 1003 -0.29 1.50 28.51
N THR A 1004 -0.28 1.63 27.18
CA THR A 1004 0.94 1.67 26.35
C THR A 1004 1.40 3.09 26.01
N VAL A 1005 2.64 3.22 25.55
CA VAL A 1005 3.17 4.43 24.89
C VAL A 1005 2.26 4.88 23.75
N GLY A 1006 1.73 3.94 22.96
CA GLY A 1006 0.77 4.21 21.90
C GLY A 1006 -0.49 4.93 22.40
N ASP A 1007 -1.10 4.41 23.46
CA ASP A 1007 -2.32 4.98 24.04
C ASP A 1007 -2.12 6.42 24.54
N LEU A 1008 -1.03 6.66 25.26
CA LEU A 1008 -0.68 7.97 25.82
C LEU A 1008 -0.42 8.99 24.71
N ARG A 1009 0.25 8.55 23.65
CA ARG A 1009 0.50 9.39 22.48
C ARG A 1009 -0.79 9.74 21.77
N ASP A 1010 -1.73 8.81 21.61
CA ASP A 1010 -2.98 9.06 20.89
C ASP A 1010 -3.97 9.93 21.70
N HIS A 1011 -3.84 9.98 23.02
CA HIS A 1011 -4.60 10.90 23.88
C HIS A 1011 -4.05 12.34 23.84
N ARG A 1012 -4.91 13.31 23.50
CA ARG A 1012 -4.58 14.75 23.50
C ARG A 1012 -4.90 15.37 24.87
N LEU A 1013 -3.88 15.73 25.66
CA LEU A 1013 -4.04 16.44 26.93
C LEU A 1013 -3.71 17.93 26.84
N GLN A 1014 -3.51 18.46 25.62
CA GLN A 1014 -3.03 19.85 25.40
C GLN A 1014 -4.02 20.94 25.76
N GLU A 1015 -5.33 20.64 25.79
CA GLU A 1015 -6.34 21.62 26.20
C GLU A 1015 -6.19 22.00 27.68
N ASN A 1016 -5.77 21.05 28.52
CA ASN A 1016 -5.46 21.23 29.94
C ASN A 1016 -4.18 20.46 30.29
N PRO A 1017 -3.00 20.98 29.90
CA PRO A 1017 -1.75 20.24 30.04
C PRO A 1017 -1.41 20.04 31.52
N PRO A 1018 -1.25 18.79 31.98
CA PRO A 1018 -0.83 18.52 33.34
C PRO A 1018 0.57 19.09 33.62
N PHE A 1019 0.82 19.48 34.86
CA PHE A 1019 2.09 20.07 35.26
C PHE A 1019 3.20 19.02 35.41
N LEU A 1020 2.94 17.92 36.13
CA LEU A 1020 3.96 16.91 36.44
C LEU A 1020 3.44 15.48 36.27
N GLY A 1021 4.20 14.65 35.53
CA GLY A 1021 4.08 13.20 35.51
C GLY A 1021 5.27 12.56 36.23
N PHE A 1022 5.07 11.99 37.41
CA PHE A 1022 6.09 11.28 38.16
C PHE A 1022 5.91 9.77 37.98
N LEU A 1023 6.80 9.16 37.20
CA LEU A 1023 6.77 7.76 36.82
C LEU A 1023 7.80 6.97 37.64
N SER A 1024 7.36 6.54 38.81
CA SER A 1024 8.14 5.72 39.75
C SER A 1024 8.07 4.24 39.34
N ALA A 1025 8.57 3.95 38.13
CA ALA A 1025 8.59 2.63 37.53
C ALA A 1025 9.84 2.47 36.67
N CYS A 1026 10.43 1.26 36.68
CA CYS A 1026 11.69 0.96 36.01
C CYS A 1026 11.63 1.19 34.49
N SER A 1027 12.77 1.61 33.92
CA SER A 1027 13.01 1.71 32.47
C SER A 1027 12.02 2.59 31.71
N THR A 1028 11.29 3.46 32.40
CA THR A 1028 10.31 4.41 31.81
C THR A 1028 10.97 5.45 30.88
N GLY A 1029 12.27 5.70 31.06
CA GLY A 1029 13.09 6.60 30.25
C GLY A 1029 14.00 5.91 29.24
N ALA A 1030 13.98 4.57 29.12
CA ALA A 1030 14.86 3.84 28.21
C ALA A 1030 14.12 3.29 26.99
N ASN A 1031 14.78 3.37 25.82
CA ASN A 1031 14.39 2.65 24.61
C ASN A 1031 15.42 1.55 24.36
N ASP A 1032 15.00 0.29 24.49
CA ASP A 1032 15.89 -0.86 24.32
C ASP A 1032 16.16 -1.23 22.86
N ALA A 1033 15.38 -0.68 21.92
CA ALA A 1033 15.49 -0.91 20.49
C ALA A 1033 16.54 0.00 19.85
N ALA A 1034 17.75 -0.52 19.62
CA ALA A 1034 18.86 0.22 19.03
C ALA A 1034 18.53 0.82 17.64
N GLU A 1035 17.73 0.11 16.85
CA GLU A 1035 17.29 0.54 15.51
C GLU A 1035 16.29 1.71 15.55
N LEU A 1036 15.66 1.98 16.70
CA LEU A 1036 14.71 3.07 16.89
C LEU A 1036 15.21 4.11 17.88
N ALA A 1037 16.50 4.07 18.23
CA ALA A 1037 17.07 4.96 19.23
C ALA A 1037 16.92 6.44 18.85
N ASP A 1038 16.98 6.77 17.56
CA ASP A 1038 16.80 8.14 17.05
C ASP A 1038 15.36 8.64 17.16
N GLU A 1039 14.37 7.78 17.34
CA GLU A 1039 12.97 8.19 17.52
C GLU A 1039 12.59 8.49 18.98
N GLY A 1040 13.44 8.09 19.95
CA GLY A 1040 13.21 8.38 21.37
C GLY A 1040 11.88 7.84 21.91
N ILE A 1041 11.45 6.66 21.46
CA ILE A 1041 10.15 6.07 21.84
C ILE A 1041 10.28 5.38 23.21
N HIS A 1042 9.80 6.06 24.26
CA HIS A 1042 9.72 5.53 25.63
C HIS A 1042 8.61 6.26 26.42
N LEU A 1043 8.23 5.73 27.59
CA LEU A 1043 7.11 6.24 28.38
C LEU A 1043 7.29 7.72 28.74
N VAL A 1044 8.46 8.14 29.20
CA VAL A 1044 8.71 9.55 29.57
C VAL A 1044 8.45 10.52 28.40
N ASN A 1045 8.95 10.22 27.19
CA ASN A 1045 8.69 11.04 26.00
C ASN A 1045 7.22 10.97 25.57
N ALA A 1046 6.56 9.82 25.75
CA ALA A 1046 5.12 9.67 25.47
C ALA A 1046 4.26 10.60 26.33
N PHE A 1047 4.56 10.72 27.64
CA PHE A 1047 3.89 11.68 28.53
C PHE A 1047 4.14 13.13 28.11
N GLN A 1048 5.38 13.47 27.71
CA GLN A 1048 5.69 14.80 27.19
C GLN A 1048 4.89 15.13 25.92
N LEU A 1049 4.80 14.19 24.98
CA LEU A 1049 4.02 14.31 23.74
C LEU A 1049 2.50 14.35 23.98
N ALA A 1050 2.01 13.70 25.05
CA ALA A 1050 0.61 13.76 25.46
C ALA A 1050 0.21 15.16 25.95
N GLY A 1051 1.16 15.89 26.56
CA GLY A 1051 1.00 17.28 26.98
C GLY A 1051 1.51 17.60 28.39
N PHE A 1052 2.20 16.67 29.08
CA PHE A 1052 2.79 16.96 30.39
C PHE A 1052 3.95 17.96 30.26
N GLN A 1053 3.96 18.98 31.11
CA GLN A 1053 5.03 20.00 31.12
C GLN A 1053 6.35 19.45 31.64
N HIS A 1054 6.27 18.69 32.73
CA HIS A 1054 7.38 17.98 33.35
C HIS A 1054 7.07 16.51 33.49
N VAL A 1055 8.07 15.68 33.25
CA VAL A 1055 8.02 14.24 33.45
C VAL A 1055 9.30 13.80 34.16
N VAL A 1056 9.16 13.12 35.28
CA VAL A 1056 10.26 12.48 35.99
C VAL A 1056 10.08 10.98 35.82
N GLY A 1057 11.13 10.29 35.37
CA GLY A 1057 11.11 8.84 35.21
C GLY A 1057 12.47 8.24 35.53
N THR A 1058 12.64 6.95 35.22
CA THR A 1058 13.88 6.21 35.50
C THR A 1058 14.45 5.59 34.23
N LEU A 1059 15.77 5.66 34.05
CA LEU A 1059 16.47 5.05 32.91
C LEU A 1059 16.56 3.52 33.03
N TRP A 1060 16.66 2.98 34.25
CA TRP A 1060 16.80 1.55 34.49
C TRP A 1060 16.20 1.13 35.84
N LYS A 1061 16.58 -0.04 36.35
CA LYS A 1061 15.98 -0.63 37.55
C LYS A 1061 16.24 0.19 38.82
N VAL A 1062 15.18 0.45 39.58
CA VAL A 1062 15.20 1.11 40.90
C VAL A 1062 14.74 0.19 42.02
N LEU A 1063 15.33 0.36 43.21
CA LEU A 1063 14.85 -0.27 44.44
C LEU A 1063 13.68 0.50 45.05
N ASP A 1064 12.67 -0.24 45.49
CA ASP A 1064 11.38 0.27 45.94
C ASP A 1064 11.48 1.25 47.14
N ASN A 1065 12.41 1.04 48.06
CA ASN A 1065 12.56 1.87 49.26
C ASN A 1065 13.12 3.28 48.96
N TYR A 1066 14.08 3.42 48.04
CA TYR A 1066 14.65 4.73 47.69
C TYR A 1066 13.68 5.60 46.87
N CYS A 1067 12.70 4.98 46.19
CA CYS A 1067 11.67 5.70 45.44
C CYS A 1067 10.85 6.62 46.35
N VAL A 1068 10.54 6.15 47.57
CA VAL A 1068 9.81 6.93 48.59
C VAL A 1068 10.57 8.21 48.94
N ASP A 1069 11.89 8.12 49.13
CA ASP A 1069 12.72 9.27 49.50
C ASP A 1069 12.87 10.28 48.36
N VAL A 1070 13.03 9.82 47.12
CA VAL A 1070 13.06 10.71 45.94
C VAL A 1070 11.74 11.46 45.79
N ALA A 1071 10.63 10.73 45.83
CA ALA A 1071 9.30 11.33 45.74
C ALA A 1071 9.08 12.34 46.87
N ARG A 1072 9.39 11.97 48.12
CA ARG A 1072 9.24 12.85 49.28
C ARG A 1072 10.01 14.16 49.11
N MET A 1073 11.31 14.10 48.81
CA MET A 1073 12.17 15.28 48.70
C MET A 1073 11.78 16.19 47.52
N LEU A 1074 11.34 15.60 46.41
CA LEU A 1074 10.84 16.36 45.27
C LEU A 1074 9.55 17.12 45.62
N TYR A 1075 8.56 16.43 46.21
CA TYR A 1075 7.29 17.06 46.58
C TYR A 1075 7.42 18.04 47.76
N GLU A 1076 8.37 17.83 48.69
CA GLU A 1076 8.75 18.80 49.71
C GLU A 1076 9.33 20.07 49.06
N THR A 1077 10.20 19.94 48.06
CA THR A 1077 10.73 21.09 47.31
C THR A 1077 9.63 21.85 46.58
N LEU A 1078 8.69 21.14 45.93
CA LEU A 1078 7.53 21.76 45.27
C LEU A 1078 6.58 22.45 46.25
N ARG A 1079 6.49 21.95 47.49
CA ARG A 1079 5.71 22.60 48.56
C ARG A 1079 6.37 23.91 48.97
N ASP A 1080 7.69 23.91 49.12
CA ASP A 1080 8.44 25.04 49.67
C ASP A 1080 8.67 26.15 48.63
N GLU A 1081 8.92 25.78 47.37
CA GLU A 1081 9.20 26.73 46.27
C GLU A 1081 8.00 26.98 45.34
N GLY A 1082 6.94 26.17 45.47
CA GLY A 1082 5.76 26.20 44.61
C GLY A 1082 5.88 25.35 43.36
N LEU A 1083 4.77 25.20 42.64
CA LEU A 1083 4.69 24.48 41.36
C LEU A 1083 5.22 25.35 40.20
N ILE A 1084 6.53 25.58 40.21
CA ILE A 1084 7.29 26.31 39.18
C ILE A 1084 8.30 25.38 38.49
N ASP A 1085 8.63 25.69 37.23
CA ASP A 1085 9.44 24.84 36.34
C ASP A 1085 10.78 24.40 36.96
N VAL A 1086 11.54 25.37 37.49
CA VAL A 1086 12.87 25.12 38.08
C VAL A 1086 12.79 24.27 39.35
N ALA A 1087 11.68 24.34 40.11
CA ALA A 1087 11.53 23.61 41.37
C ALA A 1087 11.44 22.09 41.15
N VAL A 1088 10.93 21.62 40.01
CA VAL A 1088 10.90 20.18 39.67
C VAL A 1088 12.32 19.65 39.48
N CYS A 1089 13.11 20.32 38.62
CA CYS A 1089 14.49 19.94 38.34
C CYS A 1089 15.37 20.06 39.60
N ARG A 1090 15.22 21.14 40.35
CA ARG A 1090 15.94 21.38 41.61
C ARG A 1090 15.57 20.37 42.69
N GLY A 1091 14.29 20.04 42.83
CA GLY A 1091 13.80 19.03 43.76
C GLY A 1091 14.38 17.66 43.45
N LEU A 1092 14.41 17.28 42.17
CA LEU A 1092 15.05 16.04 41.74
C LEU A 1092 16.56 16.05 42.00
N HIS A 1093 17.25 17.15 41.64
CA HIS A 1093 18.68 17.31 41.87
C HIS A 1093 19.04 17.18 43.36
N ARG A 1094 18.30 17.86 44.26
CA ARG A 1094 18.48 17.74 45.72
C ARG A 1094 18.26 16.31 46.20
N ALA A 1095 17.21 15.65 45.71
CA ALA A 1095 16.89 14.29 46.10
C ALA A 1095 18.00 13.30 45.71
N VAL A 1096 18.42 13.34 44.45
CA VAL A 1096 19.48 12.50 43.88
C VAL A 1096 20.81 12.75 44.59
N ARG A 1097 21.15 14.01 44.85
CA ARG A 1097 22.37 14.39 45.58
C ARG A 1097 22.38 13.91 47.03
N ALA A 1098 21.27 14.04 47.74
CA ALA A 1098 21.14 13.55 49.11
C ALA A 1098 21.30 12.03 49.19
N LEU A 1099 20.68 11.28 48.26
CA LEU A 1099 20.83 9.83 48.20
C LEU A 1099 22.25 9.38 47.83
N ARG A 1100 22.90 10.10 46.91
CA ARG A 1100 24.32 9.91 46.56
C ARG A 1100 25.22 10.11 47.78
N ASP A 1101 25.04 11.22 48.51
CA ASP A 1101 25.84 11.52 49.71
C ASP A 1101 25.61 10.50 50.83
N GLU A 1102 24.38 10.01 51.01
CA GLU A 1102 24.06 8.96 51.97
C GLU A 1102 24.70 7.62 51.58
N GLY A 1103 24.70 7.28 50.28
CA GLY A 1103 25.38 6.10 49.74
C GLY A 1103 26.88 6.13 50.01
N ILE A 1104 27.55 7.24 49.69
CA ILE A 1104 29.00 7.41 49.93
C ILE A 1104 29.33 7.30 51.42
N LYS A 1105 28.52 7.88 52.31
CA LYS A 1105 28.72 7.78 53.77
C LYS A 1105 28.63 6.34 54.27
N LYS A 1106 27.64 5.57 53.81
CA LYS A 1106 27.47 4.16 54.18
C LYS A 1106 28.63 3.28 53.68
N GLU A 1107 29.18 3.55 52.49
CA GLU A 1107 30.39 2.86 52.00
C GLU A 1107 31.63 3.19 52.86
N GLY A 1108 31.81 4.47 53.21
CA GLY A 1108 32.91 4.92 54.08
C GLY A 1108 32.85 4.26 55.46
N GLU A 1109 31.67 4.24 56.08
CA GLU A 1109 31.43 3.59 57.37
C GLU A 1109 31.56 2.05 57.29
N SER A 1110 31.16 1.43 56.17
CA SER A 1110 31.34 -0.01 55.94
C SER A 1110 32.80 -0.39 55.76
N ARG A 1111 33.62 0.46 55.12
CA ARG A 1111 35.08 0.25 54.98
C ARG A 1111 35.81 0.40 56.31
N ASP A 1112 35.42 1.39 57.13
CA ASP A 1112 35.96 1.58 58.48
C ASP A 1112 35.50 0.48 59.45
N ALA A 1113 34.25 0.02 59.36
CA ALA A 1113 33.73 -1.08 60.18
C ALA A 1113 34.37 -2.44 59.85
N THR A 1114 34.82 -2.67 58.61
CA THR A 1114 35.61 -3.89 58.27
C THR A 1114 37.01 -3.94 58.92
N MET A 1115 37.48 -2.86 59.54
CA MET A 1115 38.70 -2.91 60.37
C MET A 1115 38.44 -3.13 61.86
N VAL A 1116 37.18 -3.09 62.33
CA VAL A 1116 36.81 -3.33 63.72
C VAL A 1116 35.41 -3.93 63.79
N ASP A 1117 35.23 -5.25 63.57
CA ASP A 1117 34.35 -6.13 64.37
C ASP A 1117 34.22 -7.53 63.71
N LEU A 1118 34.83 -8.55 64.32
CA LEU A 1118 34.54 -9.96 64.07
C LEU A 1118 33.48 -10.43 65.08
N GLY A 1119 32.21 -10.30 64.72
CA GLY A 1119 31.15 -11.17 65.25
C GLY A 1119 29.94 -10.47 65.86
N LYS A 1120 28.86 -10.38 65.08
CA LYS A 1120 27.48 -10.80 65.44
C LYS A 1120 26.51 -10.47 64.31
N GLN A 1121 25.93 -11.49 63.70
CA GLN A 1121 24.78 -11.35 62.80
C GLN A 1121 23.52 -11.05 63.63
N SER A 1122 22.86 -9.92 63.38
CA SER A 1122 21.47 -9.66 63.78
C SER A 1122 20.52 -9.84 62.59
N PRO A 1123 19.35 -10.48 62.74
CA PRO A 1123 18.36 -10.62 61.68
C PRO A 1123 17.23 -9.57 61.84
N ASN A 1124 17.03 -8.75 60.80
CA ASN A 1124 15.78 -8.11 60.35
C ASN A 1124 16.10 -6.80 59.62
N LYS A 1125 16.48 -6.90 58.34
CA LYS A 1125 16.24 -5.82 57.37
C LYS A 1125 15.18 -6.35 56.41
N LYS A 1126 14.06 -5.63 56.28
CA LYS A 1126 13.14 -5.83 55.16
C LYS A 1126 13.95 -5.55 53.89
N GLU A 1127 14.21 -6.58 53.09
CA GLU A 1127 14.97 -6.44 51.84
C GLU A 1127 14.15 -5.65 50.83
N GLY A 1128 14.75 -4.66 50.18
CA GLY A 1128 14.08 -3.86 49.14
C GLY A 1128 13.94 -4.66 47.85
N GLU A 1129 12.76 -4.68 47.25
CA GLU A 1129 12.49 -5.34 45.97
C GLU A 1129 12.69 -4.36 44.78
N THR A 1130 12.93 -4.90 43.58
CA THR A 1130 13.14 -4.11 42.35
C THR A 1130 11.82 -3.89 41.60
N ARG A 1131 11.57 -2.68 41.07
CA ARG A 1131 10.32 -2.34 40.35
C ARG A 1131 10.22 -2.81 38.88
N ASP A 1132 11.05 -3.76 38.47
CA ASP A 1132 11.05 -4.28 37.08
C ASP A 1132 10.21 -5.56 36.95
N ALA A 1133 9.55 -5.72 35.81
CA ALA A 1133 8.71 -6.89 35.53
C ALA A 1133 9.59 -8.15 35.41
N THR A 1134 9.42 -9.12 36.31
CA THR A 1134 10.09 -10.42 36.23
C THR A 1134 9.08 -11.53 36.53
N LEU A 1135 8.93 -12.44 35.57
CA LEU A 1135 8.11 -13.64 35.74
C LEU A 1135 8.57 -14.40 36.98
N VAL A 1136 7.62 -14.80 37.83
CA VAL A 1136 7.86 -15.52 39.08
C VAL A 1136 8.34 -16.94 38.79
N TYR A 1137 9.58 -17.10 38.32
CA TYR A 1137 10.31 -18.37 38.27
C TYR A 1137 11.77 -18.18 38.68
N SER A 1138 12.18 -19.00 39.66
CA SER A 1138 13.49 -19.10 40.32
C SER A 1138 13.82 -18.05 41.41
N LYS A 1139 13.97 -18.58 42.64
CA LYS A 1139 14.57 -17.91 43.79
C LYS A 1139 16.11 -18.01 43.68
N THR A 1140 16.74 -17.00 43.13
CA THR A 1140 18.18 -16.74 43.33
C THR A 1140 18.36 -15.26 43.63
N GLN A 1141 18.33 -14.91 44.92
CA GLN A 1141 18.60 -13.57 45.43
C GLN A 1141 20.10 -13.27 45.33
N SER A 1142 20.46 -12.20 44.61
CA SER A 1142 21.82 -11.65 44.51
C SER A 1142 22.03 -10.53 45.52
N ARG A 1143 23.18 -10.53 46.20
CA ARG A 1143 23.49 -9.73 47.38
C ARG A 1143 24.21 -8.39 47.12
N ASP A 1144 24.28 -7.90 45.88
CA ASP A 1144 25.24 -6.85 45.47
C ASP A 1144 24.63 -5.55 44.88
N LEU A 1145 23.47 -5.08 45.36
CA LEU A 1145 22.76 -3.90 44.81
C LEU A 1145 22.95 -2.57 45.58
N MET A 1146 23.88 -2.46 46.53
CA MET A 1146 23.85 -1.34 47.49
C MET A 1146 24.24 0.04 46.95
N ASP A 1147 24.98 0.19 45.84
CA ASP A 1147 25.64 1.48 45.54
C ASP A 1147 25.04 2.30 44.36
N SER A 1148 24.04 1.78 43.64
CA SER A 1148 23.65 2.28 42.30
C SER A 1148 22.23 2.86 42.14
N CYS A 1149 21.51 3.09 43.24
CA CYS A 1149 20.06 3.39 43.20
C CYS A 1149 19.65 4.87 43.07
N TRP A 1150 20.59 5.81 43.21
CA TRP A 1150 20.31 7.26 43.13
C TRP A 1150 20.43 7.82 41.70
N VAL A 1151 21.22 7.17 40.85
CA VAL A 1151 21.52 7.52 39.44
C VAL A 1151 20.38 7.39 38.41
N PRO A 1152 19.34 6.54 38.57
CA PRO A 1152 18.45 6.26 37.45
C PRO A 1152 17.46 7.37 37.11
N TYR A 1153 17.24 8.35 38.00
CA TYR A 1153 16.17 9.32 37.83
C TYR A 1153 16.54 10.44 36.87
N VAL A 1154 15.65 10.69 35.91
CA VAL A 1154 15.82 11.72 34.88
C VAL A 1154 14.61 12.64 34.82
N HIS A 1155 14.87 13.93 34.64
CA HIS A 1155 13.85 14.95 34.43
C HIS A 1155 13.81 15.33 32.94
N PHE A 1156 12.63 15.22 32.34
CA PHE A 1156 12.30 15.73 31.02
C PHE A 1156 11.23 16.81 31.16
N GLY A 1157 11.38 17.94 30.46
CA GLY A 1157 10.37 19.01 30.51
C GLY A 1157 10.93 20.38 30.85
N VAL A 1158 10.22 21.41 30.41
CA VAL A 1158 10.64 22.81 30.15
C VAL A 1158 11.12 23.54 31.41
#